data_AF-A0AAE0RLP1-F1
#
_entry.id   AF-A0AAE0RLP1-F1
#
_cell.length_a   1.000
_cell.length_b   1.000
_cell.length_c   1.000
_cell.angle_alpha   90.00
_cell.angle_beta   90.00
_cell.angle_gamma   90.00
#
_symmetry.space_group_name_H-M   'P 1'
#
loop_
_entity.id
_entity.type
_entity.pdbx_description
1 polymer ?
#
loop_
_entity_poly.entity_id
_entity_poly.type
_entity_poly.pdbx_seq_one_letter_code
_entity_poly.pdbx_strand_id
1 'polypeptide(L)'
;MTGHLQYLGGLYRDFKSLTKPGLVLWVYMSVLAGYALSKKKDLLISDMLYLFAGRTYLISIWSAKATPKCSVRVTARLLQGKLVSGNGFFIAFVMSLAGYIILFLAFNPLTAFTGLLCTILYVFAYTPLKKKSAWNTWVGALPGALPALIGGAAVVNHFPTESLYVSAVLYVWQIPHFLALAWKYRKEYAEADVHPIMKLFGMGQAPQSTITPENGITNEINDLYALLGWIGLGIPLVVFVIFLVIVIRFRESKNKQAKDSHGNTLLEILWTAIPLIILIVITVPTIRLIFKMETRPDLVKNPTVPYTTINGNIAESPRYLEMNVVAHQWWWEFEYVGMHERKPGEDKPVFTPLTKKVGANEIWLPLNVPVKFNITSEDVIHSFWVPRLMGKVDAIPGRINFMTFVVEKEGYYYGVCAEYCGASHALMRFNIVGVTEEKFNSWANWGQGEVIAESESAKRGQVAFQTCLGCHTMNGMRPFESRQVRLDRDMQEYMTQKEAFVQEEKAWHDEYMKDKSGHIFRREILTNPDRPVPPVKPVLYRDNYRTTAPDLTDLRYRKRLFASIHISSRDMLRQWIKNPPKVKPEMMGTPVIRMPAYEGILEEQTIDDIVEFLMTVKYADTPNEPADIEDLFAASVKTETADAGANVSSHTTDLAQASIESEKKTSTNP
;
A
#
# COMPACT_ATOMS: atom_id res chain seq x y z
N MET A 1 -59.98 10.23 20.40
CA MET A 1 -58.95 9.59 21.26
C MET A 1 -57.87 8.83 20.47
N THR A 2 -58.21 8.13 19.38
CA THR A 2 -57.28 7.30 18.58
C THR A 2 -56.15 8.09 17.87
N GLY A 3 -56.42 9.30 17.36
CA GLY A 3 -55.40 10.14 16.71
C GLY A 3 -54.33 10.70 17.66
N HIS A 4 -54.70 11.05 18.90
CA HIS A 4 -53.73 11.51 19.92
C HIS A 4 -52.82 10.39 20.41
N LEU A 5 -53.34 9.16 20.55
CA LEU A 5 -52.56 7.99 20.92
C LEU A 5 -51.59 7.57 19.80
N GLN A 6 -51.99 7.68 18.53
CA GLN A 6 -51.07 7.47 17.40
C GLN A 6 -49.98 8.55 17.32
N TYR A 7 -50.32 9.81 17.57
CA TYR A 7 -49.34 10.91 17.64
C TYR A 7 -48.33 10.71 18.77
N LEU A 8 -48.81 10.39 19.98
CA LEU A 8 -47.96 10.11 21.14
C LEU A 8 -47.11 8.84 20.94
N GLY A 9 -47.68 7.81 20.31
CA GLY A 9 -46.94 6.59 19.95
C GLY A 9 -45.85 6.83 18.90
N GLY A 10 -46.09 7.74 17.94
CA GLY A 10 -45.07 8.22 17.00
C GLY A 10 -43.97 9.02 17.69
N LEU A 11 -44.33 10.00 18.52
CA LEU A 11 -43.38 10.83 19.27
C LEU A 11 -42.50 9.98 20.21
N TYR A 12 -43.09 8.98 20.88
CA TYR A 12 -42.36 8.04 21.73
C TYR A 12 -41.37 7.18 20.92
N ARG A 13 -41.76 6.72 19.73
CA ARG A 13 -40.90 5.93 18.84
C ARG A 13 -39.71 6.77 18.35
N ASP A 14 -39.96 8.03 18.02
CA ASP A 14 -38.94 8.98 17.57
C ASP A 14 -37.97 9.32 18.70
N PHE A 15 -38.51 9.61 19.89
CA PHE A 15 -37.72 9.84 21.11
C PHE A 15 -36.86 8.63 21.47
N LYS A 16 -37.41 7.41 21.42
CA LYS A 16 -36.68 6.16 21.68
C LYS A 16 -35.57 5.91 20.66
N SER A 17 -35.79 6.25 19.39
CA SER A 17 -34.77 6.16 18.34
C SER A 17 -33.62 7.16 18.59
N LEU A 18 -33.95 8.40 18.95
CA LEU A 18 -32.98 9.47 19.19
C LEU A 18 -32.18 9.30 20.48
N THR A 19 -32.80 8.80 21.55
CA THR A 19 -32.12 8.62 22.85
C THR A 19 -31.23 7.38 22.90
N LYS A 20 -31.34 6.46 21.92
CA LYS A 20 -30.55 5.22 21.83
C LYS A 20 -30.39 4.52 23.19
N PRO A 21 -31.51 4.08 23.81
CA PRO A 21 -31.53 3.61 25.20
C PRO A 21 -30.58 2.43 25.45
N GLY A 22 -30.33 1.59 24.44
CA GLY A 22 -29.33 0.51 24.54
C GLY A 22 -27.90 1.03 24.74
N LEU A 23 -27.51 2.11 24.05
CA LEU A 23 -26.20 2.74 24.22
C LEU A 23 -26.11 3.44 25.58
N VAL A 24 -27.18 4.14 25.99
CA VAL A 24 -27.29 4.75 27.32
C VAL A 24 -27.06 3.72 28.42
N LEU A 25 -27.67 2.54 28.29
CA LEU A 25 -27.53 1.45 29.25
C LEU A 25 -26.07 0.97 29.36
N TRP A 26 -25.35 0.81 28.24
CA TRP A 26 -23.94 0.41 28.27
C TRP A 26 -23.04 1.47 28.91
N VAL A 27 -23.27 2.75 28.61
CA VAL A 27 -22.55 3.84 29.26
C VAL A 27 -22.82 3.85 30.77
N TYR A 28 -24.07 3.62 31.18
CA TYR A 28 -24.46 3.49 32.57
C TYR A 28 -23.76 2.31 33.27
N MET A 29 -23.64 1.15 32.62
CA MET A 29 -22.89 0.00 33.16
C MET A 29 -21.42 0.34 33.40
N SER A 30 -20.77 1.12 32.53
CA SER A 30 -19.38 1.56 32.73
C SER A 30 -19.25 2.51 33.93
N VAL A 31 -20.22 3.39 34.14
CA VAL A 31 -20.29 4.27 35.32
C VAL A 31 -20.48 3.44 36.59
N LEU A 32 -21.42 2.50 36.57
CA LEU A 32 -21.66 1.59 37.69
C LEU A 32 -20.42 0.77 38.03
N ALA A 33 -19.65 0.33 37.04
CA ALA A 33 -18.41 -0.40 37.27
C ALA A 33 -17.39 0.45 38.04
N GLY A 34 -17.16 1.70 37.62
CA GLY A 34 -16.28 2.63 38.34
C GLY A 34 -16.79 2.97 39.75
N TYR A 35 -18.09 3.17 39.90
CA TYR A 35 -18.74 3.43 41.18
C TYR A 35 -18.61 2.24 42.14
N ALA A 36 -18.95 1.03 41.69
CA ALA A 36 -18.93 -0.19 42.52
C ALA A 36 -17.53 -0.55 43.02
N LEU A 37 -16.49 -0.20 42.27
CA LEU A 37 -15.10 -0.42 42.67
C LEU A 37 -14.63 0.56 43.75
N SER A 38 -15.32 1.69 43.94
CA SER A 38 -14.86 2.80 44.80
C SER A 38 -15.35 2.72 46.26
N LYS A 39 -15.91 1.57 46.68
CA LYS A 39 -16.32 1.21 48.07
C LYS A 39 -16.82 2.37 48.97
N LYS A 40 -18.07 2.85 48.78
CA LYS A 40 -19.02 3.30 49.84
C LYS A 40 -20.37 3.82 49.30
N LYS A 41 -21.43 3.64 50.12
CA LYS A 41 -22.82 4.18 50.12
C LYS A 41 -23.87 3.67 49.11
N ASP A 42 -25.11 3.66 49.61
CA ASP A 42 -26.37 3.30 48.93
C ASP A 42 -26.74 4.30 47.81
N LEU A 43 -27.26 3.76 46.71
CA LEU A 43 -27.46 4.44 45.43
C LEU A 43 -28.91 4.93 45.26
N LEU A 44 -29.10 6.20 44.90
CA LEU A 44 -30.35 6.67 44.27
C LEU A 44 -30.23 6.53 42.74
N ILE A 45 -30.81 5.45 42.22
CA ILE A 45 -30.73 4.99 40.82
C ILE A 45 -31.35 6.00 39.82
N SER A 46 -32.25 6.88 40.28
CA SER A 46 -33.01 7.82 39.44
C SER A 46 -32.16 8.94 38.83
N ASP A 47 -31.13 9.41 39.55
CA ASP A 47 -30.51 10.71 39.25
C ASP A 47 -29.47 10.62 38.11
N MET A 48 -28.92 9.43 37.88
CA MET A 48 -28.01 9.16 36.75
C MET A 48 -28.73 8.97 35.42
N LEU A 49 -29.99 8.51 35.41
CA LEU A 49 -30.74 8.20 34.19
C LEU A 49 -31.11 9.45 33.36
N TYR A 50 -31.39 10.58 34.02
CA TYR A 50 -31.77 11.83 33.34
C TYR A 50 -30.59 12.48 32.59
N LEU A 51 -29.37 12.39 33.12
CA LEU A 51 -28.16 12.90 32.48
C LEU A 51 -27.84 12.18 31.17
N PHE A 52 -27.91 10.84 31.16
CA PHE A 52 -27.55 10.07 29.99
C PHE A 52 -28.59 10.17 28.87
N ALA A 53 -29.88 10.30 29.21
CA ALA A 53 -30.94 10.54 28.23
C ALA A 53 -30.80 11.91 27.54
N GLY A 54 -30.44 12.97 28.26
CA GLY A 54 -30.19 14.30 27.68
C GLY A 54 -28.95 14.36 26.79
N ARG A 55 -27.85 13.71 27.23
CA ARG A 55 -26.59 13.63 26.49
C ARG A 55 -26.72 12.86 25.18
N THR A 56 -27.36 11.68 25.18
CA THR A 56 -27.53 10.90 23.95
C THR A 56 -28.49 11.56 22.96
N TYR A 57 -29.48 12.29 23.47
CA TYR A 57 -30.37 13.11 22.64
C TYR A 57 -29.60 14.25 21.92
N LEU A 58 -28.72 14.97 22.64
CA LEU A 58 -27.88 16.03 22.05
C LEU A 58 -26.89 15.49 21.00
N ILE A 59 -26.28 14.33 21.29
CA ILE A 59 -25.38 13.61 20.37
C ILE A 59 -26.09 13.18 19.09
N SER A 60 -27.30 12.63 19.20
CA SER A 60 -28.08 12.16 18.05
C SER A 60 -28.52 13.30 17.13
N ILE A 61 -28.91 14.46 17.68
CA ILE A 61 -29.27 15.65 16.89
C ILE A 61 -28.04 16.25 16.19
N TRP A 62 -26.90 16.35 16.88
CA TRP A 62 -25.69 16.92 16.29
C TRP A 62 -25.10 16.00 15.20
N SER A 63 -25.10 14.69 15.42
CA SER A 63 -24.68 13.68 14.43
C SER A 63 -25.59 13.67 13.20
N ALA A 64 -26.90 13.88 13.38
CA ALA A 64 -27.86 14.01 12.28
C ALA A 64 -27.59 15.25 11.40
N LYS A 65 -27.14 16.37 11.99
CA LYS A 65 -26.77 17.59 11.24
C LYS A 65 -25.42 17.46 10.52
N ALA A 66 -24.45 16.75 11.09
CA ALA A 66 -23.09 16.65 10.55
C ALA A 66 -22.93 15.70 9.34
N THR A 67 -23.89 14.80 9.10
CA THR A 67 -23.77 13.71 8.10
C THR A 67 -25.07 13.53 7.29
N PRO A 68 -25.36 14.41 6.31
CA PRO A 68 -26.63 14.38 5.58
C PRO A 68 -26.75 13.29 4.48
N LYS A 69 -25.66 12.59 4.11
CA LYS A 69 -25.61 11.71 2.90
C LYS A 69 -25.58 10.18 3.15
N CYS A 70 -25.77 9.69 4.38
CA CYS A 70 -25.70 8.23 4.63
C CYS A 70 -26.95 7.48 4.12
N SER A 71 -26.72 6.44 3.31
CA SER A 71 -27.76 5.49 2.89
C SER A 71 -27.91 4.32 3.89
N VAL A 72 -29.16 4.05 4.26
CA VAL A 72 -29.80 2.75 4.56
C VAL A 72 -29.04 1.68 5.40
N ARG A 73 -29.01 1.87 6.73
CA ARG A 73 -29.34 0.88 7.81
C ARG A 73 -28.76 1.29 9.16
N VAL A 74 -27.66 2.02 9.19
CA VAL A 74 -27.07 2.54 10.44
C VAL A 74 -27.66 3.90 10.84
N THR A 75 -28.22 4.64 9.87
CA THR A 75 -29.09 5.81 10.06
C THR A 75 -30.53 5.44 9.74
N ALA A 76 -31.03 4.35 10.33
CA ALA A 76 -32.37 3.85 10.06
C ALA A 76 -33.41 4.99 10.23
N ARG A 77 -34.09 5.33 9.12
CA ARG A 77 -35.38 6.02 9.00
C ARG A 77 -35.72 6.88 10.22
N LEU A 78 -35.47 8.20 10.19
CA LEU A 78 -36.18 9.22 11.00
C LEU A 78 -35.49 10.61 10.92
N LEU A 79 -35.38 11.20 9.74
CA LEU A 79 -34.96 12.61 9.63
C LEU A 79 -35.77 13.40 8.59
N GLN A 80 -37.07 13.06 8.45
CA GLN A 80 -38.03 13.98 7.86
C GLN A 80 -38.73 14.78 8.98
N GLY A 81 -38.16 15.95 9.28
CA GLY A 81 -38.94 17.18 9.41
C GLY A 81 -39.51 17.61 10.76
N LYS A 82 -39.59 16.80 11.83
CA LYS A 82 -40.33 17.24 13.05
C LYS A 82 -39.52 17.47 14.35
N LEU A 83 -38.38 16.80 14.55
CA LEU A 83 -37.61 16.90 15.82
C LEU A 83 -36.20 17.52 15.68
N VAL A 84 -35.76 17.86 14.47
CA VAL A 84 -34.48 18.55 14.18
C VAL A 84 -34.66 20.07 13.98
N SER A 85 -35.80 20.62 14.43
CA SER A 85 -35.99 22.06 14.56
C SER A 85 -35.11 22.63 15.69
N GLY A 86 -34.94 23.96 15.75
CA GLY A 86 -34.20 24.64 16.83
C GLY A 86 -34.64 24.24 18.24
N ASN A 87 -35.91 23.87 18.41
CA ASN A 87 -36.49 23.42 19.67
C ASN A 87 -35.88 22.10 20.17
N GLY A 88 -35.51 21.17 19.30
CA GLY A 88 -34.90 19.90 19.69
C GLY A 88 -33.49 20.08 20.28
N PHE A 89 -32.71 20.99 19.69
CA PHE A 89 -31.38 21.36 20.22
C PHE A 89 -31.51 22.07 21.56
N PHE A 90 -32.46 23.00 21.69
CA PHE A 90 -32.72 23.72 22.94
C PHE A 90 -33.13 22.75 24.07
N ILE A 91 -34.04 21.82 23.81
CA ILE A 91 -34.45 20.79 24.79
C ILE A 91 -33.25 19.93 25.19
N ALA A 92 -32.43 19.50 24.23
CA ALA A 92 -31.23 18.70 24.51
C ALA A 92 -30.21 19.46 25.36
N PHE A 93 -30.03 20.76 25.09
CA PHE A 93 -29.14 21.64 25.82
C PHE A 93 -29.62 21.84 27.27
N VAL A 94 -30.90 22.14 27.45
CA VAL A 94 -31.53 22.32 28.77
C VAL A 94 -31.44 21.03 29.59
N MET A 95 -31.76 19.87 29.01
CA MET A 95 -31.63 18.58 29.70
C MET A 95 -30.18 18.27 30.08
N SER A 96 -29.22 18.57 29.21
CA SER A 96 -27.80 18.37 29.51
C SER A 96 -27.33 19.28 30.63
N LEU A 97 -27.72 20.57 30.60
CA LEU A 97 -27.39 21.55 31.63
C LEU A 97 -27.99 21.16 32.99
N ALA A 98 -29.27 20.78 33.01
CA ALA A 98 -29.94 20.27 34.20
C ALA A 98 -29.22 19.03 34.76
N GLY A 99 -28.81 18.10 33.89
CA GLY A 99 -28.04 16.93 34.30
C GLY A 99 -26.69 17.26 34.95
N TYR A 100 -25.94 18.24 34.42
CA TYR A 100 -24.67 18.66 35.04
C TYR A 100 -24.89 19.36 36.39
N ILE A 101 -25.93 20.18 36.52
CA ILE A 101 -26.32 20.80 37.79
C ILE A 101 -26.68 19.72 38.82
N ILE A 102 -27.43 18.69 38.41
CA ILE A 102 -27.75 17.56 39.28
C ILE A 102 -26.48 16.82 39.70
N LEU A 103 -25.54 16.52 38.78
CA LEU A 103 -24.28 15.89 39.15
C LEU A 103 -23.46 16.72 40.14
N PHE A 104 -23.45 18.04 39.96
CA PHE A 104 -22.73 18.96 40.83
C PHE A 104 -23.33 18.99 42.24
N LEU A 105 -24.66 19.05 42.35
CA LEU A 105 -25.38 19.13 43.62
C LEU A 105 -25.51 17.78 44.34
N ALA A 106 -25.73 16.69 43.59
CA ALA A 106 -25.98 15.36 44.15
C ALA A 106 -24.69 14.59 44.50
N PHE A 107 -23.60 14.87 43.79
CA PHE A 107 -22.31 14.19 43.99
C PHE A 107 -21.20 15.17 44.35
N ASN A 108 -20.58 15.80 43.34
CA ASN A 108 -19.47 16.73 43.52
C ASN A 108 -19.07 17.43 42.19
N PRO A 109 -18.29 18.53 42.27
CA PRO A 109 -17.83 19.27 41.09
C PRO A 109 -17.01 18.43 40.10
N LEU A 110 -16.17 17.51 40.59
CA LEU A 110 -15.30 16.70 39.74
C LEU A 110 -16.11 15.76 38.82
N THR A 111 -17.19 15.20 39.34
CA THR A 111 -18.12 14.32 38.61
C THR A 111 -18.84 15.10 37.51
N ALA A 112 -19.35 16.29 37.83
CA ALA A 112 -20.01 17.18 36.86
C ALA A 112 -19.05 17.63 35.75
N PHE A 113 -17.83 18.04 36.12
CA PHE A 113 -16.80 18.46 35.17
C PHE A 113 -16.39 17.32 34.22
N THR A 114 -16.17 16.12 34.76
CA THR A 114 -15.78 14.95 33.95
C THR A 114 -16.90 14.55 32.98
N GLY A 115 -18.17 14.66 33.41
CA GLY A 115 -19.33 14.49 32.55
C GLY A 115 -19.41 15.53 31.42
N LEU A 116 -19.14 16.80 31.73
CA LEU A 116 -19.10 17.89 30.75
C LEU A 116 -17.97 17.69 29.73
N LEU A 117 -16.76 17.37 30.20
CA LEU A 117 -15.59 17.09 29.36
C LEU A 117 -15.87 15.94 28.39
N CYS A 118 -16.53 14.88 28.87
CA CYS A 118 -16.92 13.73 28.06
C CYS A 118 -17.88 14.12 26.92
N THR A 119 -18.79 15.07 27.15
CA THR A 119 -19.68 15.61 26.11
C THR A 119 -18.94 16.53 25.15
N ILE A 120 -18.05 17.39 25.65
CA ILE A 120 -17.25 18.29 24.81
C ILE A 120 -16.37 17.48 23.84
N LEU A 121 -15.64 16.51 24.36
CA LEU A 121 -14.78 15.64 23.56
C LEU A 121 -15.58 14.85 22.53
N TYR A 122 -16.78 14.38 22.86
CA TYR A 122 -17.59 13.64 21.91
C TYR A 122 -18.16 14.54 20.80
N VAL A 123 -18.80 15.65 21.18
CA VAL A 123 -19.56 16.52 20.25
C VAL A 123 -18.63 17.41 19.44
N PHE A 124 -17.66 18.07 20.09
CA PHE A 124 -16.87 19.13 19.46
C PHE A 124 -15.49 18.66 18.99
N ALA A 125 -14.97 17.53 19.48
CA ALA A 125 -13.71 16.96 19.00
C ALA A 125 -13.93 15.72 18.11
N TYR A 126 -14.44 14.63 18.68
CA TYR A 126 -14.56 13.34 17.99
C TYR A 126 -15.48 13.40 16.76
N THR A 127 -16.70 13.91 16.91
CA THR A 127 -17.69 13.85 15.82
C THR A 127 -17.26 14.67 14.58
N PRO A 128 -16.69 15.89 14.67
CA PRO A 128 -16.15 16.56 13.49
C PRO A 128 -14.86 15.92 12.96
N LEU A 129 -14.02 15.31 13.81
CA LEU A 129 -12.80 14.62 13.36
C LEU A 129 -13.08 13.41 12.46
N LYS A 130 -14.26 12.78 12.56
CA LYS A 130 -14.65 11.64 11.70
C LYS A 130 -14.53 11.93 10.21
N LYS A 131 -14.74 13.18 9.80
CA LYS A 131 -14.63 13.64 8.40
C LYS A 131 -13.30 14.29 8.05
N LYS A 132 -12.40 14.47 9.03
CA LYS A 132 -11.17 15.25 8.84
C LYS A 132 -9.91 14.42 8.99
N SER A 133 -9.94 13.36 9.81
CA SER A 133 -8.74 12.62 10.15
C SER A 133 -9.05 11.21 10.62
N ALA A 134 -8.19 10.27 10.26
CA ALA A 134 -8.22 8.91 10.77
C ALA A 134 -7.85 8.79 12.26
N TRP A 135 -7.29 9.86 12.85
CA TRP A 135 -7.05 9.97 14.29
C TRP A 135 -8.33 10.09 15.13
N ASN A 136 -9.50 10.28 14.51
CA ASN A 136 -10.78 10.38 15.22
C ASN A 136 -11.03 9.21 16.17
N THR A 137 -10.55 8.00 15.86
CA THR A 137 -10.82 6.81 16.67
C THR A 137 -10.10 6.89 18.02
N TRP A 138 -8.88 7.42 18.05
CA TRP A 138 -8.12 7.65 19.29
C TRP A 138 -8.76 8.73 20.15
N VAL A 139 -9.23 9.81 19.53
CA VAL A 139 -9.94 10.90 20.24
C VAL A 139 -11.32 10.43 20.71
N GLY A 140 -12.01 9.61 19.91
CA GLY A 140 -13.32 9.03 20.20
C GLY A 140 -13.29 7.98 21.31
N ALA A 141 -12.15 7.34 21.53
CA ALA A 141 -11.96 6.41 22.63
C ALA A 141 -11.96 7.10 24.02
N LEU A 142 -11.57 8.39 24.08
CA LEU A 142 -11.56 9.16 25.34
C LEU A 142 -12.97 9.32 25.94
N PRO A 143 -14.00 9.82 25.21
CA PRO A 143 -15.39 9.84 25.69
C PRO A 143 -15.97 8.47 26.09
N GLY A 144 -15.47 7.38 25.52
CA GLY A 144 -15.91 6.03 25.88
C GLY A 144 -15.26 5.51 27.17
N ALA A 145 -14.09 6.03 27.54
CA ALA A 145 -13.33 5.65 28.73
C ALA A 145 -13.71 6.46 29.98
N LEU A 146 -14.08 7.74 29.80
CA LEU A 146 -14.46 8.66 30.88
C LEU A 146 -15.65 8.22 31.76
N PRO A 147 -16.66 7.45 31.28
CA PRO A 147 -17.77 6.99 32.12
C PRO A 147 -17.35 6.25 33.39
N ALA A 148 -16.31 5.42 33.34
CA ALA A 148 -15.79 4.74 34.53
C ALA A 148 -15.22 5.73 35.57
N LEU A 149 -14.55 6.79 35.10
CA LEU A 149 -14.02 7.85 35.97
C LEU A 149 -15.12 8.70 36.61
N ILE A 150 -16.20 8.98 35.86
CA ILE A 150 -17.39 9.65 36.40
C ILE A 150 -17.96 8.84 37.57
N GLY A 151 -18.06 7.52 37.41
CA GLY A 151 -18.55 6.62 38.45
C GLY A 151 -17.70 6.63 39.72
N GLY A 152 -16.37 6.54 39.58
CA GLY A 152 -15.47 6.58 40.74
C GLY A 152 -15.41 7.95 41.41
N ALA A 153 -15.33 9.03 40.62
CA ALA A 153 -15.30 10.40 41.14
C ALA A 153 -16.56 10.75 41.94
N ALA A 154 -17.71 10.18 41.59
CA ALA A 154 -18.97 10.39 42.30
C ALA A 154 -18.90 9.98 43.78
N VAL A 155 -18.04 9.02 44.14
CA VAL A 155 -17.93 8.49 45.52
C VAL A 155 -16.88 9.23 46.34
N VAL A 156 -15.71 9.51 45.76
CA VAL A 156 -14.52 9.94 46.52
C VAL A 156 -14.00 11.35 46.17
N ASN A 157 -14.63 12.05 45.22
CA ASN A 157 -14.26 13.41 44.76
C ASN A 157 -12.77 13.56 44.34
N HIS A 158 -12.16 12.46 43.93
CA HIS A 158 -10.91 12.37 43.17
C HIS A 158 -11.06 11.17 42.22
N PHE A 159 -10.09 10.91 41.33
CA PHE A 159 -10.11 9.69 40.53
C PHE A 159 -9.49 8.54 41.32
N PRO A 160 -10.27 7.52 41.75
CA PRO A 160 -9.70 6.36 42.42
C PRO A 160 -8.91 5.51 41.42
N THR A 161 -7.85 4.89 41.89
CA THR A 161 -6.90 4.12 41.07
C THR A 161 -7.60 2.99 40.30
N GLU A 162 -8.58 2.35 40.92
CA GLU A 162 -9.40 1.29 40.33
C GLU A 162 -10.20 1.80 39.11
N SER A 163 -10.78 3.00 39.22
CA SER A 163 -11.54 3.60 38.11
C SER A 163 -10.61 4.07 36.99
N LEU A 164 -9.38 4.49 37.31
CA LEU A 164 -8.34 4.79 36.32
C LEU A 164 -7.95 3.54 35.52
N TYR A 165 -7.76 2.39 36.18
CA TYR A 165 -7.48 1.14 35.48
C TYR A 165 -8.62 0.71 34.56
N VAL A 166 -9.87 0.75 35.02
CA VAL A 166 -11.02 0.42 34.17
C VAL A 166 -11.14 1.38 33.00
N SER A 167 -10.92 2.68 33.22
CA SER A 167 -10.92 3.69 32.16
C SER A 167 -9.82 3.43 31.13
N ALA A 168 -8.60 3.12 31.56
CA ALA A 168 -7.48 2.80 30.69
C ALA A 168 -7.75 1.53 29.85
N VAL A 169 -8.30 0.47 30.47
CA VAL A 169 -8.70 -0.75 29.77
C VAL A 169 -9.79 -0.44 28.73
N LEU A 170 -10.82 0.33 29.09
CA LEU A 170 -11.87 0.73 28.16
C LEU A 170 -11.34 1.58 27.00
N TYR A 171 -10.37 2.46 27.24
CA TYR A 171 -9.73 3.25 26.20
C TYR A 171 -9.00 2.36 25.18
N VAL A 172 -8.16 1.45 25.66
CA VAL A 172 -7.36 0.55 24.80
C VAL A 172 -8.27 -0.45 24.08
N TRP A 173 -9.26 -1.02 24.76
CA TRP A 173 -10.19 -2.00 24.18
C TRP A 173 -11.06 -1.44 23.06
N GLN A 174 -11.39 -0.14 23.13
CA GLN A 174 -12.20 0.50 22.11
C GLN A 174 -11.53 0.52 20.74
N ILE A 175 -10.19 0.54 20.67
CA ILE A 175 -9.46 0.60 19.41
C ILE A 175 -9.69 -0.68 18.57
N PRO A 176 -9.47 -1.91 19.07
CA PRO A 176 -9.84 -3.14 18.36
C PRO A 176 -11.32 -3.21 17.96
N HIS A 177 -12.24 -2.77 18.84
CA HIS A 177 -13.67 -2.77 18.53
C HIS A 177 -14.02 -1.82 17.38
N PHE A 178 -13.48 -0.60 17.40
CA PHE A 178 -13.67 0.37 16.32
C PHE A 178 -13.02 -0.09 15.01
N LEU A 179 -11.87 -0.77 15.07
CA LEU A 179 -11.25 -1.42 13.91
C LEU A 179 -12.16 -2.50 13.32
N ALA A 180 -12.74 -3.36 14.15
CA ALA A 180 -13.67 -4.40 13.70
C ALA A 180 -14.96 -3.82 13.10
N LEU A 181 -15.51 -2.76 13.69
CA LEU A 181 -16.66 -2.03 13.12
C LEU A 181 -16.30 -1.35 11.81
N ALA A 182 -15.14 -0.68 11.74
CA ALA A 182 -14.65 -0.06 10.52
C ALA A 182 -14.45 -1.08 9.40
N TRP A 183 -13.96 -2.28 9.72
CA TRP A 183 -13.84 -3.37 8.75
C TRP A 183 -15.20 -3.81 8.22
N LYS A 184 -16.13 -4.09 9.14
CA LYS A 184 -17.45 -4.61 8.81
C LYS A 184 -18.24 -3.61 7.97
N TYR A 185 -18.16 -2.32 8.31
CA TYR A 185 -18.93 -1.24 7.69
C TYR A 185 -18.10 -0.35 6.74
N ARG A 186 -16.99 -0.87 6.22
CA ARG A 186 -16.02 -0.10 5.41
C ARG A 186 -16.64 0.54 4.17
N LYS A 187 -17.59 -0.14 3.53
CA LYS A 187 -18.29 0.38 2.34
C LYS A 187 -19.17 1.56 2.70
N GLU A 188 -19.96 1.44 3.76
CA GLU A 188 -20.82 2.54 4.21
C GLU A 188 -20.01 3.73 4.74
N TYR A 189 -18.85 3.50 5.36
CA TYR A 189 -17.95 4.58 5.79
C TYR A 189 -17.32 5.32 4.60
N ALA A 190 -16.93 4.61 3.53
CA ALA A 190 -16.45 5.23 2.30
C ALA A 190 -17.55 6.09 1.64
N GLU A 191 -18.77 5.57 1.54
CA GLU A 191 -19.92 6.33 0.99
C GLU A 191 -20.26 7.58 1.83
N ALA A 192 -20.01 7.53 3.14
CA ALA A 192 -20.31 8.60 4.08
C ALA A 192 -19.19 9.63 4.26
N ASP A 193 -18.06 9.47 3.56
CA ASP A 193 -16.84 10.27 3.72
C ASP A 193 -16.34 10.30 5.18
N VAL A 194 -16.36 9.12 5.82
CA VAL A 194 -15.82 8.92 7.17
C VAL A 194 -14.42 8.33 7.03
N HIS A 195 -13.45 8.87 7.75
CA HIS A 195 -12.06 8.41 7.75
C HIS A 195 -11.81 7.50 8.96
N PRO A 196 -12.16 6.20 8.97
CA PRO A 196 -11.82 5.34 10.10
C PRO A 196 -10.31 5.17 10.26
N ILE A 197 -9.86 4.85 11.47
CA ILE A 197 -8.45 4.52 11.77
C ILE A 197 -7.87 3.45 10.84
N MET A 198 -8.74 2.61 10.25
CA MET A 198 -8.40 1.58 9.28
C MET A 198 -7.70 2.12 8.01
N LYS A 199 -7.95 3.39 7.63
CA LYS A 199 -7.20 4.09 6.57
C LYS A 199 -5.71 4.27 6.91
N LEU A 200 -5.35 4.40 8.19
CA LEU A 200 -3.94 4.48 8.62
C LEU A 200 -3.21 3.15 8.48
N PHE A 201 -3.95 2.04 8.46
CA PHE A 201 -3.41 0.69 8.33
C PHE A 201 -3.51 0.13 6.90
N GLY A 202 -3.87 0.95 5.91
CA GLY A 202 -4.01 0.51 4.51
C GLY A 202 -5.13 -0.49 4.26
N MET A 203 -6.01 -0.72 5.24
CA MET A 203 -7.09 -1.71 5.19
C MET A 203 -8.36 -1.09 4.54
N GLY A 204 -8.25 -0.69 3.27
CA GLY A 204 -9.34 -0.19 2.42
C GLY A 204 -9.31 -0.86 1.04
N GLN A 205 -10.12 -0.39 0.07
CA GLN A 205 -9.93 -0.76 -1.35
C GLN A 205 -8.74 -0.02 -1.98
N ALA A 206 -7.70 0.23 -1.18
CA ALA A 206 -6.53 0.93 -1.63
C ALA A 206 -5.86 0.12 -2.74
N PRO A 207 -5.41 0.76 -3.83
CA PRO A 207 -4.80 0.09 -4.97
C PRO A 207 -3.53 -0.72 -4.61
N GLN A 208 -2.93 -0.46 -3.44
CA GLN A 208 -1.71 -1.07 -2.92
C GLN A 208 -1.96 -1.92 -1.66
N SER A 209 -3.02 -2.74 -1.68
CA SER A 209 -3.39 -3.62 -0.56
C SER A 209 -2.85 -5.04 -0.75
N THR A 210 -2.29 -5.62 0.34
CA THR A 210 -1.84 -7.02 0.39
C THR A 210 -2.93 -8.00 0.81
N ILE A 211 -4.08 -7.49 1.27
CA ILE A 211 -5.21 -8.28 1.79
C ILE A 211 -6.35 -8.40 0.78
N THR A 212 -6.14 -7.89 -0.43
CA THR A 212 -7.03 -8.00 -1.60
C THR A 212 -6.26 -8.70 -2.72
N PRO A 213 -6.04 -10.03 -2.58
CA PRO A 213 -5.27 -10.82 -3.55
C PRO A 213 -5.95 -10.83 -4.93
N GLU A 214 -5.13 -10.82 -5.99
CA GLU A 214 -5.61 -10.85 -7.38
C GLU A 214 -5.10 -12.05 -8.18
N ASN A 215 -4.43 -13.00 -7.50
CA ASN A 215 -4.04 -14.27 -8.09
C ASN A 215 -4.04 -15.42 -7.07
N GLY A 216 -3.93 -16.66 -7.55
CA GLY A 216 -3.94 -17.88 -6.75
C GLY A 216 -2.88 -17.92 -5.65
N ILE A 217 -1.65 -17.48 -5.93
CA ILE A 217 -0.55 -17.47 -4.94
C ILE A 217 -0.84 -16.47 -3.82
N THR A 218 -1.28 -15.25 -4.16
CA THR A 218 -1.65 -14.25 -3.16
C THR A 218 -2.87 -14.66 -2.34
N ASN A 219 -3.80 -15.45 -2.89
CA ASN A 219 -4.87 -16.08 -2.11
C ASN A 219 -4.30 -17.04 -1.04
N GLU A 220 -3.36 -17.91 -1.39
CA GLU A 220 -2.72 -18.82 -0.42
C GLU A 220 -1.93 -18.06 0.66
N ILE A 221 -1.26 -16.96 0.31
CA ILE A 221 -0.62 -16.05 1.27
C ILE A 221 -1.68 -15.46 2.22
N ASN A 222 -2.83 -15.04 1.70
CA ASN A 222 -3.91 -14.47 2.50
C ASN A 222 -4.57 -15.51 3.42
N ASP A 223 -4.71 -16.75 2.98
CA ASP A 223 -5.17 -17.86 3.81
C ASP A 223 -4.21 -18.14 4.97
N LEU A 224 -2.90 -18.04 4.73
CA LEU A 224 -1.90 -18.12 5.78
C LEU A 224 -2.01 -16.94 6.77
N TYR A 225 -2.24 -15.71 6.28
CA TYR A 225 -2.53 -14.57 7.16
C TYR A 225 -3.81 -14.79 7.98
N ALA A 226 -4.86 -15.37 7.39
CA ALA A 226 -6.09 -15.69 8.11
C ALA A 226 -5.85 -16.74 9.21
N LEU A 227 -5.08 -17.79 8.92
CA LEU A 227 -4.67 -18.79 9.92
C LEU A 227 -3.92 -18.13 11.09
N LEU A 228 -2.91 -17.31 10.78
CA LEU A 228 -2.14 -16.57 11.78
C LEU A 228 -3.03 -15.61 12.58
N GLY A 229 -3.98 -14.95 11.93
CA GLY A 229 -4.96 -14.07 12.55
C GLY A 229 -5.85 -14.82 13.54
N TRP A 230 -6.38 -15.99 13.17
CA TRP A 230 -7.20 -16.81 14.06
C TRP A 230 -6.42 -17.33 15.27
N ILE A 231 -5.19 -17.79 15.06
CA ILE A 231 -4.31 -18.22 16.17
C ILE A 231 -3.96 -17.03 17.07
N GLY A 232 -3.61 -15.88 16.47
CA GLY A 232 -3.27 -14.64 17.16
C GLY A 232 -4.45 -14.04 17.95
N LEU A 233 -5.69 -14.30 17.56
CA LEU A 233 -6.89 -13.95 18.34
C LEU A 233 -7.21 -15.01 19.41
N GLY A 234 -7.07 -16.29 19.08
CA GLY A 234 -7.43 -17.40 19.95
C GLY A 234 -6.56 -17.50 21.20
N ILE A 235 -5.23 -17.39 21.06
CA ILE A 235 -4.30 -17.55 22.19
C ILE A 235 -4.53 -16.47 23.27
N PRO A 236 -4.52 -15.16 22.95
CA PRO A 236 -4.76 -14.13 23.96
C PRO A 236 -6.14 -14.25 24.59
N LEU A 237 -7.16 -14.64 23.81
CA LEU A 237 -8.52 -14.83 24.34
C LEU A 237 -8.57 -15.94 25.40
N VAL A 238 -7.95 -17.10 25.14
CA VAL A 238 -7.91 -18.21 26.10
C VAL A 238 -7.14 -17.81 27.35
N VAL A 239 -5.96 -17.21 27.19
CA VAL A 239 -5.14 -16.72 28.32
C VAL A 239 -5.91 -15.70 29.15
N PHE A 240 -6.59 -14.75 28.49
CA PHE A 240 -7.39 -13.73 29.13
C PHE A 240 -8.59 -14.30 29.88
N VAL A 241 -9.30 -15.28 29.32
CA VAL A 241 -10.40 -15.97 30.01
C VAL A 241 -9.90 -16.72 31.25
N ILE A 242 -8.80 -17.47 31.14
CA ILE A 242 -8.19 -18.16 32.28
C ILE A 242 -7.81 -17.15 33.37
N PHE A 243 -7.17 -16.05 32.98
CA PHE A 243 -6.82 -14.96 33.89
C PHE A 243 -8.05 -14.38 34.60
N LEU A 244 -9.12 -14.07 33.87
CA LEU A 244 -10.37 -13.56 34.45
C LEU A 244 -11.00 -14.58 35.42
N VAL A 245 -11.01 -15.86 35.06
CA VAL A 245 -11.49 -16.92 35.95
C VAL A 245 -10.68 -16.95 37.24
N ILE A 246 -9.35 -16.86 37.16
CA ILE A 246 -8.47 -16.83 38.34
C ILE A 246 -8.80 -15.61 39.21
N VAL A 247 -8.84 -14.41 38.64
CA VAL A 247 -9.12 -13.17 39.36
C VAL A 247 -10.50 -13.21 40.03
N ILE A 248 -11.54 -13.68 39.34
CA ILE A 248 -12.90 -13.73 39.88
C ILE A 248 -13.05 -14.82 40.94
N ARG A 249 -12.45 -16.00 40.71
CA ARG A 249 -12.59 -17.18 41.58
C ARG A 249 -11.79 -17.05 42.87
N PHE A 250 -10.60 -16.46 42.80
CA PHE A 250 -9.61 -16.38 43.87
C PHE A 250 -9.40 -14.96 44.41
N ARG A 251 -10.29 -14.01 44.12
CA ARG A 251 -10.25 -12.67 44.75
C ARG A 251 -10.24 -12.76 46.27
N GLU A 252 -9.50 -11.84 46.88
CA GLU A 252 -9.28 -11.72 48.32
C GLU A 252 -10.58 -11.71 49.14
N SER A 253 -11.64 -11.09 48.62
CA SER A 253 -12.94 -11.01 49.30
C SER A 253 -13.61 -12.37 49.56
N LYS A 254 -13.17 -13.46 48.90
CA LYS A 254 -13.66 -14.81 49.19
C LYS A 254 -12.89 -15.53 50.31
N ASN A 255 -11.83 -14.90 50.84
CA ASN A 255 -11.03 -15.35 51.99
C ASN A 255 -10.71 -16.85 51.98
N LYS A 256 -10.30 -17.36 50.81
CA LYS A 256 -9.94 -18.77 50.63
C LYS A 256 -8.48 -18.97 51.01
N GLN A 257 -8.20 -19.94 51.90
CA GLN A 257 -6.83 -20.38 52.13
C GLN A 257 -6.22 -20.97 50.86
N ALA A 258 -5.02 -20.51 50.51
CA ALA A 258 -4.24 -21.07 49.41
C ALA A 258 -3.80 -22.49 49.78
N LYS A 259 -3.87 -23.40 48.80
CA LYS A 259 -3.25 -24.72 48.94
C LYS A 259 -1.79 -24.60 48.52
N ASP A 260 -0.89 -25.11 49.33
CA ASP A 260 0.52 -25.19 48.97
C ASP A 260 0.70 -26.26 47.88
N SER A 261 1.15 -25.83 46.70
CA SER A 261 1.26 -26.65 45.50
C SER A 261 2.48 -26.17 44.72
N HIS A 262 3.43 -27.06 44.47
CA HIS A 262 4.70 -26.72 43.82
C HIS A 262 4.68 -26.88 42.29
N GLY A 263 3.61 -27.45 41.71
CA GLY A 263 3.47 -27.60 40.26
C GLY A 263 2.45 -28.67 39.88
N ASN A 264 2.27 -28.86 38.58
CA ASN A 264 1.46 -29.95 38.05
C ASN A 264 2.09 -30.41 36.74
N THR A 265 2.74 -31.57 36.77
CA THR A 265 3.44 -32.16 35.62
C THR A 265 2.55 -32.31 34.39
N LEU A 266 1.24 -32.59 34.56
CA LEU A 266 0.31 -32.66 33.43
C LEU A 266 0.08 -31.29 32.80
N LEU A 267 -0.12 -30.25 33.60
CA LEU A 267 -0.21 -28.86 33.09
C LEU A 267 1.09 -28.45 32.41
N GLU A 268 2.22 -28.89 32.97
CA GLU A 268 3.54 -28.63 32.41
C GLU A 268 3.73 -29.23 31.02
N ILE A 269 3.34 -30.49 30.85
CA ILE A 269 3.36 -31.15 29.55
C ILE A 269 2.41 -30.43 28.57
N LEU A 270 1.20 -30.08 29.02
CA LEU A 270 0.19 -29.47 28.15
C LEU A 270 0.61 -28.09 27.64
N TRP A 271 1.10 -27.20 28.50
CA TRP A 271 1.49 -25.86 28.09
C TRP A 271 2.79 -25.80 27.28
N THR A 272 3.52 -26.91 27.17
CA THR A 272 4.68 -27.06 26.28
C THR A 272 4.28 -27.73 24.97
N ALA A 273 3.48 -28.79 25.04
CA ALA A 273 3.02 -29.53 23.87
C ALA A 273 2.08 -28.70 22.98
N ILE A 274 1.15 -27.92 23.57
CA ILE A 274 0.20 -27.11 22.81
C ILE A 274 0.91 -26.05 21.93
N PRO A 275 1.83 -25.20 22.44
CA PRO A 275 2.58 -24.28 21.61
C PRO A 275 3.41 -24.97 20.52
N LEU A 276 4.03 -26.12 20.83
CA LEU A 276 4.78 -26.90 19.85
C LEU A 276 3.88 -27.34 18.68
N ILE A 277 2.69 -27.87 18.97
CA ILE A 277 1.73 -28.28 17.93
C ILE A 277 1.28 -27.07 17.10
N ILE A 278 0.99 -25.93 17.74
CA ILE A 278 0.61 -24.69 17.04
C ILE A 278 1.73 -24.25 16.09
N LEU A 279 3.00 -24.29 16.52
CA LEU A 279 4.14 -23.96 15.66
C LEU A 279 4.24 -24.89 14.45
N ILE A 280 4.01 -26.20 14.63
CA ILE A 280 4.00 -27.16 13.51
C ILE A 280 2.90 -26.83 12.50
N VAL A 281 1.69 -26.53 12.98
CA VAL A 281 0.54 -26.15 12.14
C VAL A 281 0.81 -24.88 11.32
N ILE A 282 1.56 -23.92 11.85
CA ILE A 282 1.99 -22.71 11.13
C ILE A 282 3.14 -23.01 10.15
N THR A 283 4.13 -23.79 10.60
CA THR A 283 5.39 -24.02 9.88
C THR A 283 5.19 -24.81 8.60
N VAL A 284 4.39 -25.87 8.62
CA VAL A 284 4.18 -26.74 7.45
C VAL A 284 3.62 -25.99 6.23
N PRO A 285 2.50 -25.24 6.32
CA PRO A 285 2.00 -24.47 5.17
C PRO A 285 2.95 -23.34 4.78
N THR A 286 3.64 -22.71 5.74
CA THR A 286 4.61 -21.64 5.46
C THR A 286 5.77 -22.15 4.61
N ILE A 287 6.40 -23.26 4.99
CA ILE A 287 7.52 -23.85 4.23
C ILE A 287 7.06 -24.28 2.83
N ARG A 288 5.88 -24.93 2.72
CA ARG A 288 5.32 -25.32 1.42
C ARG A 288 5.14 -24.12 0.49
N LEU A 289 4.60 -23.03 1.01
CA LEU A 289 4.38 -21.81 0.24
C LEU A 289 5.70 -21.15 -0.17
N ILE A 290 6.71 -21.11 0.72
CA ILE A 290 8.06 -20.60 0.38
C ILE A 290 8.63 -21.36 -0.83
N PHE A 291 8.62 -22.69 -0.81
CA PHE A 291 9.13 -23.48 -1.94
C PHE A 291 8.33 -23.26 -3.23
N LYS A 292 7.02 -23.03 -3.13
CA LYS A 292 6.16 -22.74 -4.28
C LYS A 292 6.48 -21.38 -4.91
N MET A 293 6.72 -20.36 -4.08
CA MET A 293 7.07 -19.01 -4.51
C MET A 293 8.49 -18.94 -5.11
N GLU A 294 9.40 -19.78 -4.63
CA GLU A 294 10.80 -19.88 -5.08
C GLU A 294 10.96 -20.79 -6.32
N THR A 295 9.89 -21.03 -7.10
CA THR A 295 10.00 -21.89 -8.29
C THR A 295 10.94 -21.25 -9.33
N ARG A 296 12.11 -21.89 -9.51
CA ARG A 296 13.17 -21.48 -10.44
C ARG A 296 13.10 -22.30 -11.72
N PRO A 297 12.63 -21.75 -12.86
CA PRO A 297 12.56 -22.48 -14.12
C PRO A 297 13.93 -22.84 -14.70
N ASP A 298 15.02 -22.30 -14.16
CA ASP A 298 16.38 -22.34 -14.72
C ASP A 298 17.36 -23.23 -13.96
N LEU A 299 17.02 -23.71 -12.74
CA LEU A 299 17.97 -24.39 -11.85
C LEU A 299 17.61 -25.83 -11.49
N VAL A 300 16.52 -26.38 -12.01
CA VAL A 300 16.11 -27.77 -11.73
C VAL A 300 16.31 -28.62 -12.99
N LYS A 301 16.91 -29.81 -12.84
CA LYS A 301 17.15 -30.80 -13.92
C LYS A 301 15.87 -31.15 -14.70
N ASN A 302 14.71 -31.03 -14.05
CA ASN A 302 13.40 -30.86 -14.66
C ASN A 302 12.93 -29.46 -14.24
N PRO A 303 12.99 -28.44 -15.08
CA PRO A 303 12.64 -27.08 -14.68
C PRO A 303 11.23 -27.12 -14.11
N THR A 304 11.09 -26.88 -12.80
CA THR A 304 9.76 -26.73 -12.18
C THR A 304 9.10 -25.61 -12.94
N VAL A 305 8.10 -26.02 -13.71
CA VAL A 305 7.38 -25.19 -14.63
C VAL A 305 6.70 -24.11 -13.78
N PRO A 306 6.87 -22.81 -14.07
CA PRO A 306 6.28 -21.76 -13.26
C PRO A 306 4.76 -21.93 -13.23
N TYR A 307 4.16 -21.59 -12.10
CA TYR A 307 2.74 -21.83 -11.87
C TYR A 307 1.87 -20.76 -12.51
N THR A 308 0.77 -21.18 -13.13
CA THR A 308 -0.36 -20.34 -13.54
C THR A 308 -1.63 -20.81 -12.82
N THR A 309 -2.72 -20.06 -12.98
CA THR A 309 -4.02 -20.44 -12.42
C THR A 309 -4.97 -20.78 -13.56
N ILE A 310 -5.49 -22.00 -13.56
CA ILE A 310 -6.48 -22.48 -14.53
C ILE A 310 -7.73 -22.85 -13.74
N ASN A 311 -8.85 -22.19 -14.02
CA ASN A 311 -10.13 -22.40 -13.33
C ASN A 311 -10.04 -22.28 -11.80
N GLY A 312 -9.21 -21.35 -11.31
CA GLY A 312 -9.00 -21.12 -9.87
C GLY A 312 -8.07 -22.12 -9.19
N ASN A 313 -7.51 -23.09 -9.91
CA ASN A 313 -6.52 -24.03 -9.40
C ASN A 313 -5.13 -23.69 -9.93
N ILE A 314 -4.13 -23.78 -9.05
CA ILE A 314 -2.74 -23.56 -9.42
C ILE A 314 -2.23 -24.79 -10.19
N ALA A 315 -1.77 -24.56 -11.41
CA ALA A 315 -1.27 -25.58 -12.33
C ALA A 315 0.09 -25.15 -12.91
N GLU A 316 0.87 -26.11 -13.36
CA GLU A 316 2.12 -25.85 -14.08
C GLU A 316 1.82 -25.23 -15.47
N SER A 317 2.55 -24.17 -15.83
CA SER A 317 2.42 -23.49 -17.13
C SER A 317 3.54 -23.83 -18.09
N PRO A 318 3.30 -24.54 -19.22
CA PRO A 318 4.36 -24.97 -20.13
C PRO A 318 5.17 -23.82 -20.74
N ARG A 319 4.73 -22.57 -20.57
CA ARG A 319 5.42 -21.38 -21.03
C ARG A 319 5.51 -20.28 -19.96
N TYR A 320 6.47 -19.39 -20.10
CA TYR A 320 6.62 -18.18 -19.28
C TYR A 320 7.30 -17.05 -20.05
N LEU A 321 7.03 -15.82 -19.64
CA LEU A 321 7.72 -14.62 -20.11
C LEU A 321 8.93 -14.34 -19.20
N GLU A 322 10.10 -14.11 -19.78
CA GLU A 322 11.28 -13.65 -19.06
C GLU A 322 11.47 -12.14 -19.23
N MET A 323 11.71 -11.45 -18.11
CA MET A 323 11.95 -10.01 -18.08
C MET A 323 13.10 -9.67 -17.14
N ASN A 324 13.91 -8.68 -17.50
CA ASN A 324 14.84 -8.06 -16.55
C ASN A 324 14.19 -6.82 -15.95
N VAL A 325 14.34 -6.66 -14.64
CA VAL A 325 13.91 -5.49 -13.87
C VAL A 325 15.16 -4.84 -13.30
N VAL A 326 15.40 -3.60 -13.70
CA VAL A 326 16.59 -2.85 -13.30
C VAL A 326 16.16 -1.59 -12.58
N ALA A 327 16.56 -1.47 -11.31
CA ALA A 327 16.24 -0.33 -10.47
C ALA A 327 17.28 0.79 -10.64
N HIS A 328 16.79 2.02 -10.78
CA HIS A 328 17.59 3.23 -10.85
C HIS A 328 17.05 4.27 -9.88
N GLN A 329 17.88 5.15 -9.35
CA GLN A 329 17.46 6.35 -8.63
C GLN A 329 16.88 7.36 -9.63
N TRP A 330 15.57 7.62 -9.70
CA TRP A 330 14.43 6.98 -8.99
C TRP A 330 13.33 6.61 -10.00
N TRP A 331 13.58 5.54 -10.75
CA TRP A 331 12.73 5.00 -11.80
C TRP A 331 13.06 3.52 -12.05
N TRP A 332 12.15 2.80 -12.72
CA TRP A 332 12.30 1.38 -13.01
C TRP A 332 12.42 1.14 -14.51
N GLU A 333 13.43 0.37 -14.90
CA GLU A 333 13.63 -0.14 -16.26
C GLU A 333 13.17 -1.59 -16.35
N PHE A 334 12.50 -1.91 -17.46
CA PHE A 334 11.94 -3.23 -17.71
C PHE A 334 12.28 -3.69 -19.12
N GLU A 335 13.12 -4.70 -19.23
CA GLU A 335 13.54 -5.28 -20.50
C GLU A 335 12.79 -6.59 -20.73
N TYR A 336 12.08 -6.69 -21.86
CA TYR A 336 11.42 -7.91 -22.27
C TYR A 336 12.45 -8.81 -22.95
N VAL A 337 12.85 -9.90 -22.28
CA VAL A 337 13.89 -10.81 -22.78
C VAL A 337 13.30 -11.70 -23.87
N GLY A 338 12.20 -12.40 -23.54
CA GLY A 338 11.53 -13.30 -24.48
C GLY A 338 10.62 -14.31 -23.81
N MET A 339 9.91 -15.07 -24.64
CA MET A 339 9.03 -16.14 -24.21
C MET A 339 9.75 -17.48 -24.24
N HIS A 340 9.57 -18.28 -23.20
CA HIS A 340 10.01 -19.68 -23.13
C HIS A 340 8.79 -20.57 -23.23
N GLU A 341 8.78 -21.55 -24.13
CA GLU A 341 7.65 -22.47 -24.31
C GLU A 341 8.13 -23.91 -24.47
N ARG A 342 7.67 -24.80 -23.59
CA ARG A 342 7.93 -26.23 -23.65
C ARG A 342 6.87 -26.92 -24.49
N LYS A 343 7.26 -27.50 -25.62
CA LYS A 343 6.37 -28.31 -26.44
C LYS A 343 6.18 -29.70 -25.84
N PRO A 344 5.01 -30.34 -26.04
CA PRO A 344 4.79 -31.71 -25.61
C PRO A 344 5.85 -32.66 -26.19
N GLY A 345 6.52 -33.42 -25.33
CA GLY A 345 7.58 -34.37 -25.73
C GLY A 345 8.99 -33.79 -25.82
N GLU A 346 9.18 -32.49 -25.58
CA GLU A 346 10.51 -31.86 -25.52
C GLU A 346 11.00 -31.65 -24.07
N ASP A 347 12.29 -31.85 -23.84
CA ASP A 347 12.91 -31.68 -22.51
C ASP A 347 13.26 -30.22 -22.18
N LYS A 348 13.47 -29.38 -23.20
CA LYS A 348 13.86 -27.98 -23.04
C LYS A 348 12.82 -27.04 -23.63
N PRO A 349 12.56 -25.88 -23.00
CA PRO A 349 11.71 -24.87 -23.59
C PRO A 349 12.39 -24.23 -24.82
N VAL A 350 11.58 -23.92 -25.83
CA VAL A 350 11.97 -23.09 -26.98
C VAL A 350 11.92 -21.63 -26.54
N PHE A 351 13.01 -20.89 -26.81
CA PHE A 351 13.12 -19.46 -26.50
C PHE A 351 12.82 -18.60 -27.74
N THR A 352 11.88 -17.65 -27.59
CA THR A 352 11.50 -16.67 -28.61
C THR A 352 11.83 -15.26 -28.09
N PRO A 353 12.85 -14.58 -28.63
CA PRO A 353 13.32 -13.29 -28.10
C PRO A 353 12.32 -12.14 -28.32
N LEU A 354 12.25 -11.24 -27.34
CA LEU A 354 11.50 -9.95 -27.39
C LEU A 354 12.42 -8.73 -27.21
N THR A 355 13.72 -8.92 -27.48
CA THR A 355 14.86 -8.05 -27.13
C THR A 355 14.83 -6.59 -27.61
N LYS A 356 13.81 -6.16 -28.36
CA LYS A 356 13.65 -4.78 -28.83
C LYS A 356 12.58 -3.97 -28.09
N LYS A 357 11.96 -4.55 -27.05
CA LYS A 357 10.94 -3.87 -26.24
C LYS A 357 11.47 -3.60 -24.83
N VAL A 358 11.47 -2.33 -24.45
CA VAL A 358 11.77 -1.86 -23.09
C VAL A 358 10.66 -0.97 -22.62
N GLY A 359 10.19 -1.23 -21.40
CA GLY A 359 9.31 -0.33 -20.68
C GLY A 359 10.09 0.46 -19.65
N ALA A 360 9.59 1.63 -19.29
CA ALA A 360 10.09 2.36 -18.13
C ALA A 360 8.92 2.84 -17.27
N ASN A 361 8.92 2.40 -16.01
CA ASN A 361 7.90 2.67 -15.00
C ASN A 361 6.47 2.14 -15.29
N GLU A 362 6.13 1.80 -16.52
CA GLU A 362 4.89 1.11 -16.86
C GLU A 362 5.22 -0.08 -17.75
N ILE A 363 4.64 -1.24 -17.45
CA ILE A 363 4.82 -2.46 -18.23
C ILE A 363 3.50 -3.15 -18.51
N TRP A 364 3.42 -3.83 -19.64
CA TRP A 364 2.28 -4.61 -20.08
C TRP A 364 2.59 -6.08 -19.91
N LEU A 365 1.68 -6.83 -19.28
CA LEU A 365 1.84 -8.26 -19.05
C LEU A 365 0.62 -9.03 -19.58
N PRO A 366 0.83 -10.17 -20.28
CA PRO A 366 -0.26 -11.00 -20.76
C PRO A 366 -0.92 -11.77 -19.62
N LEU A 367 -2.25 -11.88 -19.67
CA LEU A 367 -3.00 -12.67 -18.68
C LEU A 367 -2.63 -14.16 -18.72
N ASN A 368 -2.64 -14.78 -17.54
CA ASN A 368 -2.45 -16.23 -17.32
C ASN A 368 -1.12 -16.80 -17.82
N VAL A 369 -0.16 -15.92 -18.13
CA VAL A 369 1.23 -16.28 -18.44
C VAL A 369 2.09 -15.92 -17.23
N PRO A 370 2.80 -16.88 -16.62
CA PRO A 370 3.74 -16.55 -15.55
C PRO A 370 4.88 -15.70 -16.09
N VAL A 371 5.30 -14.71 -15.32
CA VAL A 371 6.39 -13.81 -15.68
C VAL A 371 7.53 -13.99 -14.69
N LYS A 372 8.68 -14.44 -15.20
CA LYS A 372 9.94 -14.53 -14.45
C LYS A 372 10.64 -13.19 -14.54
N PHE A 373 10.74 -12.49 -13.42
CA PHE A 373 11.48 -11.25 -13.30
C PHE A 373 12.88 -11.54 -12.77
N ASN A 374 13.91 -11.14 -13.51
CA ASN A 374 15.29 -11.09 -13.06
C ASN A 374 15.56 -9.68 -12.53
N ILE A 375 15.67 -9.53 -11.21
CA ILE A 375 15.66 -8.25 -10.52
C ILE A 375 17.06 -7.87 -10.06
N THR A 376 17.49 -6.67 -10.44
CA THR A 376 18.76 -6.09 -10.01
C THR A 376 18.63 -4.57 -9.92
N SER A 377 19.70 -3.92 -9.47
CA SER A 377 19.80 -2.46 -9.42
C SER A 377 20.88 -1.99 -10.39
N GLU A 378 21.05 -0.68 -10.59
CA GLU A 378 22.25 -0.06 -11.18
C GLU A 378 22.95 0.90 -10.21
N ASP A 379 22.33 1.34 -9.12
CA ASP A 379 22.98 2.18 -8.08
C ASP A 379 22.99 1.61 -6.64
N VAL A 380 21.90 1.76 -5.90
CA VAL A 380 21.74 1.39 -4.48
C VAL A 380 20.75 0.25 -4.34
N ILE A 381 20.50 -0.24 -3.12
CA ILE A 381 19.48 -1.27 -2.93
C ILE A 381 18.09 -0.62 -3.12
N HIS A 382 17.23 -1.31 -3.87
CA HIS A 382 15.81 -1.01 -3.99
C HIS A 382 15.00 -2.28 -3.67
N SER A 383 13.67 -2.22 -3.71
CA SER A 383 12.84 -3.42 -3.58
C SER A 383 11.64 -3.34 -4.49
N PHE A 384 11.54 -4.29 -5.43
CA PHE A 384 10.49 -4.36 -6.43
C PHE A 384 9.26 -4.99 -5.79
N TRP A 385 8.16 -4.24 -5.72
CA TRP A 385 6.95 -4.71 -5.05
C TRP A 385 5.67 -4.30 -5.76
N VAL A 386 4.80 -5.29 -6.00
CA VAL A 386 3.43 -5.10 -6.50
C VAL A 386 2.46 -5.76 -5.52
N PRO A 387 1.96 -5.05 -4.50
CA PRO A 387 1.27 -5.64 -3.34
C PRO A 387 0.11 -6.59 -3.66
N ARG A 388 -0.64 -6.31 -4.74
CA ARG A 388 -1.80 -7.12 -5.14
C ARG A 388 -1.44 -8.39 -5.92
N LEU A 389 -0.21 -8.47 -6.44
CA LEU A 389 0.24 -9.57 -7.28
C LEU A 389 1.27 -10.48 -6.59
N MET A 390 2.16 -9.92 -5.75
CA MET A 390 3.18 -10.73 -5.07
C MET A 390 3.86 -9.98 -3.91
N GLY A 391 4.58 -10.73 -3.07
CA GLY A 391 5.54 -10.15 -2.11
C GLY A 391 6.67 -9.37 -2.79
N LYS A 392 7.43 -8.60 -2.02
CA LYS A 392 8.56 -7.80 -2.52
C LYS A 392 9.83 -8.63 -2.69
N VAL A 393 10.65 -8.30 -3.67
CA VAL A 393 12.01 -8.84 -3.81
C VAL A 393 13.00 -7.69 -4.02
N ASP A 394 14.09 -7.73 -3.27
CA ASP A 394 15.08 -6.66 -3.26
C ASP A 394 15.89 -6.66 -4.57
N ALA A 395 16.11 -5.46 -5.12
CA ALA A 395 16.98 -5.19 -6.24
C ALA A 395 18.35 -4.80 -5.70
N ILE A 396 19.31 -5.71 -5.76
CA ILE A 396 20.60 -5.57 -5.09
C ILE A 396 21.72 -5.30 -6.10
N PRO A 397 22.57 -4.28 -5.85
CA PRO A 397 23.77 -4.05 -6.63
C PRO A 397 24.65 -5.29 -6.86
N GLY A 398 24.98 -5.60 -8.11
CA GLY A 398 25.87 -6.71 -8.46
C GLY A 398 25.30 -8.12 -8.20
N ARG A 399 24.00 -8.24 -7.91
CA ARG A 399 23.31 -9.53 -7.73
C ARG A 399 22.02 -9.53 -8.54
N ILE A 400 21.68 -10.69 -9.09
CA ILE A 400 20.39 -10.93 -9.75
C ILE A 400 19.56 -11.76 -8.78
N ASN A 401 18.54 -11.14 -8.22
CA ASN A 401 17.44 -11.85 -7.58
C ASN A 401 16.39 -12.18 -8.64
N PHE A 402 15.41 -12.98 -8.28
CA PHE A 402 14.32 -13.27 -9.19
C PHE A 402 13.02 -13.44 -8.40
N MET A 403 11.91 -13.31 -9.12
CA MET A 403 10.60 -13.69 -8.62
C MET A 403 9.72 -14.11 -9.79
N THR A 404 8.63 -14.80 -9.50
CA THR A 404 7.63 -15.13 -10.51
C THR A 404 6.25 -14.86 -9.97
N PHE A 405 5.40 -14.26 -10.79
CA PHE A 405 3.97 -14.18 -10.54
C PHE A 405 3.19 -14.17 -11.86
N VAL A 406 1.87 -14.33 -11.73
CA VAL A 406 0.93 -14.32 -12.85
C VAL A 406 -0.11 -13.22 -12.64
N VAL A 407 -0.54 -12.60 -13.75
CA VAL A 407 -1.66 -11.68 -13.78
C VAL A 407 -2.88 -12.43 -14.30
N GLU A 408 -3.93 -12.56 -13.49
CA GLU A 408 -5.11 -13.39 -13.85
C GLU A 408 -6.27 -12.58 -14.42
N LYS A 409 -6.29 -11.26 -14.17
CA LYS A 409 -7.38 -10.38 -14.57
C LYS A 409 -6.83 -9.15 -15.28
N GLU A 410 -7.59 -8.63 -16.26
CA GLU A 410 -7.25 -7.34 -16.84
C GLU A 410 -7.35 -6.25 -15.77
N GLY A 411 -6.40 -5.33 -15.77
CA GLY A 411 -6.39 -4.26 -14.79
C GLY A 411 -5.08 -3.49 -14.71
N TYR A 412 -5.11 -2.45 -13.89
CA TYR A 412 -3.98 -1.57 -13.64
C TYR A 412 -3.49 -1.77 -12.20
N TYR A 413 -2.31 -2.36 -12.05
CA TYR A 413 -1.72 -2.73 -10.77
C TYR A 413 -0.61 -1.76 -10.38
N TYR A 414 -0.60 -1.36 -9.11
CA TYR A 414 0.33 -0.36 -8.60
C TYR A 414 1.55 -1.02 -7.97
N GLY A 415 2.73 -0.59 -8.42
CA GLY A 415 4.01 -1.00 -7.90
C GLY A 415 4.75 0.14 -7.20
N VAL A 416 5.60 -0.21 -6.24
CA VAL A 416 6.41 0.73 -5.46
C VAL A 416 7.81 0.20 -5.22
N CYS A 417 8.76 1.11 -5.01
CA CYS A 417 9.99 0.78 -4.32
C CYS A 417 9.73 0.59 -2.82
N ALA A 418 10.11 -0.56 -2.27
CA ALA A 418 9.86 -0.94 -0.87
C ALA A 418 11.14 -1.02 -0.01
N GLU A 419 12.25 -0.44 -0.49
CA GLU A 419 13.50 -0.28 0.26
C GLU A 419 13.98 1.16 0.14
N TYR A 420 14.41 1.76 1.26
CA TYR A 420 14.77 3.17 1.28
C TYR A 420 16.00 3.43 0.41
N CYS A 421 15.78 4.06 -0.75
CA CYS A 421 16.81 4.29 -1.76
C CYS A 421 17.22 5.77 -1.91
N GLY A 422 16.87 6.61 -0.92
CA GLY A 422 17.25 8.03 -0.85
C GLY A 422 16.08 9.01 -0.99
N ALA A 423 16.40 10.26 -1.31
CA ALA A 423 15.47 11.39 -1.18
C ALA A 423 14.15 11.25 -1.97
N SER A 424 14.19 10.67 -3.17
CA SER A 424 12.99 10.45 -4.00
C SER A 424 12.42 9.03 -3.87
N HIS A 425 12.76 8.30 -2.80
CA HIS A 425 12.26 6.94 -2.54
C HIS A 425 10.73 6.83 -2.63
N ALA A 426 9.99 7.72 -1.95
CA ALA A 426 8.53 7.74 -1.96
C ALA A 426 7.90 8.04 -3.34
N LEU A 427 8.71 8.58 -4.26
CA LEU A 427 8.34 8.98 -5.63
C LEU A 427 8.86 8.00 -6.69
N MET A 428 9.34 6.83 -6.26
CA MET A 428 9.81 5.75 -7.13
C MET A 428 8.71 4.68 -7.23
N ARG A 429 7.74 4.92 -8.11
CA ARG A 429 6.61 4.01 -8.35
C ARG A 429 6.66 3.48 -9.78
N PHE A 430 5.86 2.45 -10.03
CA PHE A 430 5.66 1.89 -11.35
C PHE A 430 4.28 1.26 -11.44
N ASN A 431 3.86 0.84 -12.62
CA ASN A 431 2.59 0.18 -12.84
C ASN A 431 2.72 -1.02 -13.77
N ILE A 432 1.80 -1.96 -13.58
CA ILE A 432 1.61 -3.12 -14.44
C ILE A 432 0.22 -3.04 -15.05
N VAL A 433 0.14 -3.16 -16.38
CA VAL A 433 -1.10 -3.25 -17.15
C VAL A 433 -1.30 -4.71 -17.53
N GLY A 434 -2.26 -5.36 -16.88
CA GLY A 434 -2.69 -6.72 -17.25
C GLY A 434 -3.63 -6.67 -18.44
N VAL A 435 -3.28 -7.36 -19.52
CA VAL A 435 -4.06 -7.35 -20.78
C VAL A 435 -4.17 -8.74 -21.39
N THR A 436 -5.17 -8.96 -22.25
CA THR A 436 -5.21 -10.17 -23.06
C THR A 436 -3.92 -10.39 -23.85
N GLU A 437 -3.60 -11.65 -24.15
CA GLU A 437 -2.43 -12.01 -24.93
C GLU A 437 -2.42 -11.36 -26.33
N GLU A 438 -3.57 -11.21 -26.97
CA GLU A 438 -3.71 -10.52 -28.26
C GLU A 438 -3.27 -9.05 -28.16
N LYS A 439 -3.78 -8.32 -27.15
CA LYS A 439 -3.39 -6.93 -26.88
C LYS A 439 -1.90 -6.84 -26.55
N PHE A 440 -1.38 -7.76 -25.74
CA PHE A 440 0.04 -7.83 -25.42
C PHE A 440 0.90 -8.03 -26.66
N ASN A 441 0.57 -9.00 -27.53
CA ASN A 441 1.32 -9.29 -28.75
C ASN A 441 1.25 -8.12 -29.75
N SER A 442 0.11 -7.46 -29.86
CA SER A 442 -0.04 -6.24 -30.68
C SER A 442 0.87 -5.11 -30.17
N TRP A 443 0.89 -4.88 -28.86
CA TRP A 443 1.74 -3.86 -28.23
C TRP A 443 3.24 -4.23 -28.27
N ALA A 444 3.59 -5.50 -28.03
CA ALA A 444 4.98 -5.95 -27.92
C ALA A 444 5.73 -5.88 -29.25
N ASN A 445 5.02 -6.04 -30.37
CA ASN A 445 5.62 -6.03 -31.70
C ASN A 445 5.64 -4.65 -32.39
N TRP A 446 5.06 -3.62 -31.78
CA TRP A 446 5.04 -2.28 -32.37
C TRP A 446 6.30 -1.47 -32.06
N GLY A 447 6.36 -0.25 -32.63
CA GLY A 447 7.28 0.80 -32.20
C GLY A 447 8.71 0.48 -32.60
N GLN A 448 8.84 -0.27 -33.69
CA GLN A 448 10.09 -0.62 -34.34
C GLN A 448 10.22 0.12 -35.69
N GLY A 449 9.13 0.70 -36.19
CA GLY A 449 9.10 1.47 -37.43
C GLY A 449 9.67 2.88 -37.31
N GLU A 450 9.62 3.63 -38.42
CA GLU A 450 9.99 5.05 -38.43
C GLU A 450 9.03 5.88 -37.56
N VAL A 451 9.59 6.90 -36.88
CA VAL A 451 8.81 7.84 -36.07
C VAL A 451 8.04 8.79 -36.98
N ILE A 452 6.74 8.91 -36.75
CA ILE A 452 5.82 9.77 -37.49
C ILE A 452 5.36 10.93 -36.59
N ALA A 453 5.66 12.15 -37.02
CA ALA A 453 5.16 13.39 -36.43
C ALA A 453 4.10 14.01 -37.34
N GLU A 454 2.83 13.96 -36.91
CA GLU A 454 1.68 14.35 -37.76
C GLU A 454 1.47 15.86 -37.85
N SER A 455 1.73 16.60 -36.78
CA SER A 455 1.55 18.06 -36.73
C SER A 455 2.85 18.82 -36.97
N GLU A 456 2.77 20.06 -37.48
CA GLU A 456 3.95 20.92 -37.65
C GLU A 456 4.66 21.20 -36.31
N SER A 457 3.90 21.28 -35.21
CA SER A 457 4.45 21.40 -33.86
C SER A 457 5.21 20.14 -33.47
N ALA A 458 4.65 18.94 -33.69
CA ALA A 458 5.32 17.67 -33.43
C ALA A 458 6.59 17.49 -34.28
N LYS A 459 6.61 17.95 -35.53
CA LYS A 459 7.82 17.91 -36.39
C LYS A 459 8.93 18.79 -35.83
N ARG A 460 8.63 20.03 -35.43
CA ARG A 460 9.60 20.89 -34.74
C ARG A 460 10.06 20.27 -33.42
N GLY A 461 9.13 19.67 -32.68
CA GLY A 461 9.40 18.95 -31.44
C GLY A 461 10.35 17.77 -31.62
N GLN A 462 10.17 16.97 -32.68
CA GLN A 462 11.05 15.86 -33.03
C GLN A 462 12.49 16.32 -33.28
N VAL A 463 12.66 17.44 -33.99
CA VAL A 463 13.99 18.04 -34.23
C VAL A 463 14.59 18.54 -32.91
N ALA A 464 13.83 19.26 -32.09
CA ALA A 464 14.30 19.76 -30.80
C ALA A 464 14.66 18.62 -29.82
N PHE A 465 13.91 17.52 -29.87
CA PHE A 465 14.09 16.35 -29.02
C PHE A 465 15.38 15.57 -29.30
N GLN A 466 16.07 15.81 -30.42
CA GLN A 466 17.38 15.18 -30.72
C GLN A 466 18.40 15.37 -29.58
N THR A 467 18.36 16.51 -28.91
CA THR A 467 19.22 16.78 -27.73
C THR A 467 18.94 15.83 -26.56
N CYS A 468 17.67 15.42 -26.40
CA CYS A 468 17.23 14.51 -25.34
C CYS A 468 17.68 13.06 -25.59
N LEU A 469 17.93 12.69 -26.85
CA LEU A 469 18.42 11.36 -27.24
C LEU A 469 19.83 11.07 -26.73
N GLY A 470 20.58 12.05 -26.22
CA GLY A 470 21.84 11.79 -25.52
C GLY A 470 21.66 10.93 -24.25
N CYS A 471 20.50 11.04 -23.59
CA CYS A 471 20.17 10.26 -22.39
C CYS A 471 19.04 9.25 -22.62
N HIS A 472 18.00 9.65 -23.36
CA HIS A 472 16.81 8.84 -23.56
C HIS A 472 16.92 7.89 -24.75
N THR A 473 16.32 6.72 -24.60
CA THR A 473 16.08 5.79 -25.71
C THR A 473 14.70 6.06 -26.31
N MET A 474 14.62 6.00 -27.64
CA MET A 474 13.36 6.02 -28.38
C MET A 474 13.61 5.29 -29.68
N ASN A 475 12.96 4.13 -29.85
CA ASN A 475 13.12 3.33 -31.07
C ASN A 475 12.81 4.17 -32.33
N GLY A 476 13.40 3.80 -33.47
CA GLY A 476 13.33 4.61 -34.70
C GLY A 476 14.21 5.87 -34.72
N MET A 477 14.69 6.37 -33.57
CA MET A 477 15.70 7.45 -33.51
C MET A 477 16.99 7.00 -32.81
N ARG A 478 16.87 6.43 -31.60
CA ARG A 478 17.96 5.79 -30.85
C ARG A 478 17.43 4.47 -30.29
N PRO A 479 17.69 3.33 -30.96
CA PRO A 479 17.22 2.02 -30.52
C PRO A 479 17.80 1.62 -29.17
N PHE A 480 17.02 0.86 -28.40
CA PHE A 480 17.54 0.21 -27.20
C PHE A 480 18.58 -0.86 -27.56
N GLU A 481 19.67 -0.89 -26.81
CA GLU A 481 20.60 -2.03 -26.80
C GLU A 481 20.26 -2.90 -25.60
N SER A 482 20.13 -4.21 -25.78
CA SER A 482 19.78 -5.12 -24.68
C SER A 482 20.89 -5.21 -23.63
N ARG A 483 20.54 -5.46 -22.36
CA ARG A 483 21.55 -5.62 -21.31
C ARG A 483 22.45 -6.80 -21.62
N GLN A 484 21.87 -7.90 -22.11
CA GLN A 484 22.61 -9.09 -22.51
C GLN A 484 23.64 -8.77 -23.60
N VAL A 485 23.26 -8.00 -24.63
CA VAL A 485 24.20 -7.60 -25.71
C VAL A 485 25.36 -6.76 -25.17
N ARG A 486 25.09 -5.81 -24.27
CA ARG A 486 26.16 -5.03 -23.61
C ARG A 486 27.09 -5.91 -22.80
N LEU A 487 26.53 -6.83 -22.01
CA LEU A 487 27.30 -7.78 -21.19
C LEU A 487 28.15 -8.70 -22.07
N ASP A 488 27.58 -9.25 -23.15
CA ASP A 488 28.27 -10.16 -24.06
C ASP A 488 29.45 -9.47 -24.75
N ARG A 489 29.25 -8.26 -25.26
CA ARG A 489 30.31 -7.46 -25.88
C ARG A 489 31.51 -7.27 -24.94
N ASP A 490 31.25 -6.82 -23.73
CA ASP A 490 32.32 -6.43 -22.82
C ASP A 490 32.96 -7.64 -22.11
N MET A 491 32.18 -8.70 -21.88
CA MET A 491 32.74 -9.99 -21.44
C MET A 491 33.61 -10.62 -22.52
N GLN A 492 33.25 -10.50 -23.80
CA GLN A 492 34.08 -10.95 -24.92
C GLN A 492 35.41 -10.19 -24.95
N GLU A 493 35.39 -8.88 -24.73
CA GLU A 493 36.61 -8.06 -24.63
C GLU A 493 37.49 -8.54 -23.45
N TYR A 494 36.92 -8.72 -22.25
CA TYR A 494 37.67 -9.24 -21.10
C TYR A 494 38.25 -10.64 -21.35
N MET A 495 37.49 -11.54 -21.98
CA MET A 495 37.98 -12.89 -22.28
C MET A 495 39.15 -12.85 -23.26
N THR A 496 39.10 -11.97 -24.26
CA THR A 496 40.20 -11.74 -25.20
C THR A 496 41.45 -11.23 -24.48
N GLN A 497 41.29 -10.22 -23.60
CA GLN A 497 42.39 -9.69 -22.79
C GLN A 497 42.97 -10.74 -21.84
N LYS A 498 42.12 -11.57 -21.24
CA LYS A 498 42.53 -12.66 -20.35
C LYS A 498 43.33 -13.72 -21.08
N GLU A 499 42.93 -14.08 -22.30
CA GLU A 499 43.67 -15.04 -23.13
C GLU A 499 45.06 -14.49 -23.50
N ALA A 500 45.15 -13.22 -23.90
CA ALA A 500 46.42 -12.56 -24.17
C ALA A 500 47.33 -12.55 -22.92
N PHE A 501 46.78 -12.18 -21.76
CA PHE A 501 47.49 -12.19 -20.49
C PHE A 501 48.04 -13.58 -20.13
N VAL A 502 47.28 -14.65 -20.34
CA VAL A 502 47.75 -16.02 -20.05
C VAL A 502 48.97 -16.38 -20.92
N GLN A 503 48.99 -15.97 -22.19
CA GLN A 503 50.14 -16.20 -23.06
C GLN A 503 51.34 -15.36 -22.65
N GLU A 504 51.13 -14.09 -22.31
CA GLU A 504 52.17 -13.17 -21.84
C GLU A 504 52.77 -13.64 -20.51
N GLU A 505 51.94 -14.01 -19.54
CA GLU A 505 52.38 -14.54 -18.25
C GLU A 505 53.17 -15.83 -18.41
N LYS A 506 52.76 -16.71 -19.33
CA LYS A 506 53.49 -17.95 -19.63
C LYS A 506 54.85 -17.66 -20.25
N ALA A 507 54.91 -16.78 -21.25
CA ALA A 507 56.18 -16.40 -21.90
C ALA A 507 57.15 -15.77 -20.90
N TRP A 508 56.65 -14.83 -20.09
CA TRP A 508 57.42 -14.21 -19.00
C TRP A 508 57.89 -15.25 -17.98
N HIS A 509 57.02 -16.19 -17.59
CA HIS A 509 57.39 -17.24 -16.64
C HIS A 509 58.48 -18.15 -17.21
N ASP A 510 58.34 -18.62 -18.44
CA ASP A 510 59.32 -19.48 -19.10
C ASP A 510 60.67 -18.77 -19.24
N GLU A 511 60.68 -17.47 -19.53
CA GLU A 511 61.89 -16.64 -19.57
C GLU A 511 62.51 -16.43 -18.18
N TYR A 512 61.70 -16.06 -17.18
CA TYR A 512 62.15 -15.85 -15.80
C TYR A 512 62.77 -17.12 -15.19
N MET A 513 62.30 -18.31 -15.60
CA MET A 513 62.79 -19.59 -15.12
C MET A 513 64.07 -20.08 -15.82
N LYS A 514 64.43 -19.56 -17.00
CA LYS A 514 65.63 -20.02 -17.76
C LYS A 514 66.94 -19.84 -16.99
N ASP A 515 67.07 -18.75 -16.24
CA ASP A 515 68.31 -18.36 -15.57
C ASP A 515 68.32 -18.69 -14.05
N LYS A 516 67.33 -19.45 -13.57
CA LYS A 516 67.15 -19.77 -12.14
C LYS A 516 67.38 -21.25 -11.87
N SER A 517 68.53 -21.59 -11.29
CA SER A 517 68.95 -22.97 -11.02
C SER A 517 68.59 -23.51 -9.61
N GLY A 518 67.64 -22.90 -8.89
CA GLY A 518 67.33 -23.23 -7.48
C GLY A 518 65.84 -23.15 -7.13
N HIS A 519 65.49 -23.47 -5.86
CA HIS A 519 64.11 -23.38 -5.36
C HIS A 519 63.66 -21.92 -5.23
N ILE A 520 62.87 -21.46 -6.21
CA ILE A 520 62.21 -20.14 -6.17
C ILE A 520 60.96 -20.23 -5.30
N PHE A 521 60.76 -19.27 -4.40
CA PHE A 521 59.55 -19.21 -3.60
C PHE A 521 58.41 -18.59 -4.40
N ARG A 522 57.20 -19.15 -4.30
CA ARG A 522 56.00 -18.65 -4.99
C ARG A 522 55.75 -17.15 -4.76
N ARG A 523 56.11 -16.63 -3.58
CA ARG A 523 55.99 -15.20 -3.25
C ARG A 523 56.85 -14.32 -4.16
N GLU A 524 58.07 -14.73 -4.49
CA GLU A 524 59.01 -13.96 -5.32
C GLU A 524 58.49 -13.79 -6.76
N ILE A 525 57.83 -14.82 -7.29
CA ILE A 525 57.14 -14.78 -8.59
C ILE A 525 55.95 -13.83 -8.52
N LEU A 526 55.14 -13.92 -7.46
CA LEU A 526 53.91 -13.12 -7.33
C LEU A 526 54.18 -11.63 -7.07
N THR A 527 55.32 -11.28 -6.48
CA THR A 527 55.69 -9.89 -6.15
C THR A 527 56.72 -9.28 -7.10
N ASN A 528 57.07 -9.96 -8.20
CA ASN A 528 58.01 -9.42 -9.18
C ASN A 528 57.36 -8.22 -9.91
N PRO A 529 57.99 -7.03 -9.91
CA PRO A 529 57.45 -5.85 -10.58
C PRO A 529 57.33 -5.99 -12.10
N ASP A 530 58.11 -6.88 -12.71
CA ASP A 530 58.11 -7.12 -14.15
C ASP A 530 57.10 -8.20 -14.57
N ARG A 531 56.38 -8.81 -13.61
CA ARG A 531 55.35 -9.81 -13.91
C ARG A 531 54.16 -9.13 -14.60
N PRO A 532 53.64 -9.69 -15.71
CA PRO A 532 52.42 -9.21 -16.33
C PRO A 532 51.27 -9.11 -15.32
N VAL A 533 50.43 -8.08 -15.46
CA VAL A 533 49.29 -7.84 -14.55
C VAL A 533 48.01 -8.38 -15.21
N PRO A 534 47.19 -9.17 -14.49
CA PRO A 534 45.95 -9.69 -15.05
C PRO A 534 44.99 -8.54 -15.41
N PRO A 535 44.25 -8.64 -16.52
CA PRO A 535 43.27 -7.64 -16.88
C PRO A 535 42.18 -7.55 -15.80
N VAL A 536 41.69 -6.33 -15.58
CA VAL A 536 40.65 -6.09 -14.58
C VAL A 536 39.34 -6.66 -15.11
N LYS A 537 38.77 -7.64 -14.41
CA LYS A 537 37.45 -8.15 -14.75
C LYS A 537 36.44 -7.00 -14.73
N PRO A 538 35.63 -6.81 -15.80
CA PRO A 538 34.63 -5.77 -15.82
C PRO A 538 33.72 -5.92 -14.60
N VAL A 539 33.61 -4.84 -13.83
CA VAL A 539 32.60 -4.75 -12.79
C VAL A 539 31.32 -4.40 -13.53
N LEU A 540 30.49 -5.41 -13.81
CA LEU A 540 29.25 -5.34 -14.60
C LEU A 540 28.15 -4.43 -14.00
N TYR A 541 28.52 -3.59 -13.02
CA TYR A 541 27.67 -2.69 -12.25
C TYR A 541 28.17 -1.23 -12.27
N ARG A 542 29.33 -0.95 -12.88
CA ARG A 542 29.87 0.42 -12.97
C ARG A 542 29.55 1.04 -14.33
N ASP A 543 29.26 2.34 -14.27
CA ASP A 543 28.90 3.37 -15.26
C ASP A 543 28.85 3.07 -16.77
N ASN A 544 29.62 2.14 -17.33
CA ASN A 544 29.66 1.85 -18.77
C ASN A 544 28.44 1.06 -19.29
N TYR A 545 27.66 0.42 -18.40
CA TYR A 545 26.52 -0.44 -18.76
C TYR A 545 25.15 0.18 -18.48
N ARG A 546 25.12 1.39 -17.92
CA ARG A 546 23.91 1.98 -17.36
C ARG A 546 23.04 2.61 -18.44
N THR A 547 21.82 2.11 -18.55
CA THR A 547 20.73 2.87 -19.15
C THR A 547 20.59 4.17 -18.36
N THR A 548 20.83 5.31 -19.02
CA THR A 548 20.97 6.60 -18.34
C THR A 548 19.63 7.21 -17.95
N ALA A 549 18.62 7.04 -18.82
CA ALA A 549 17.30 7.60 -18.62
C ALA A 549 16.22 6.64 -19.16
N PRO A 550 14.96 6.80 -18.71
CA PRO A 550 13.82 6.02 -19.19
C PRO A 550 13.74 5.95 -20.72
N ASP A 551 13.43 4.77 -21.25
CA ASP A 551 12.91 4.65 -22.62
C ASP A 551 11.63 5.50 -22.75
N LEU A 552 11.43 6.13 -23.90
CA LEU A 552 10.25 6.97 -24.18
C LEU A 552 9.46 6.48 -25.39
N THR A 553 9.77 5.30 -25.93
CA THR A 553 9.15 4.72 -27.13
C THR A 553 7.63 4.61 -26.97
N ASP A 554 7.15 4.20 -25.80
CA ASP A 554 5.73 4.03 -25.48
C ASP A 554 5.13 5.18 -24.64
N LEU A 555 5.84 6.32 -24.51
CA LEU A 555 5.47 7.41 -23.59
C LEU A 555 4.03 7.90 -23.77
N ARG A 556 3.57 8.05 -25.03
CA ARG A 556 2.19 8.45 -25.37
C ARG A 556 1.12 7.54 -24.73
N TYR A 557 1.44 6.27 -24.52
CA TYR A 557 0.52 5.26 -24.02
C TYR A 557 0.57 5.09 -22.51
N ARG A 558 1.60 5.66 -21.88
CA ARG A 558 1.73 5.63 -20.42
C ARG A 558 0.61 6.44 -19.79
N LYS A 559 -0.14 5.79 -18.90
CA LYS A 559 -1.21 6.47 -18.15
C LYS A 559 -0.65 7.36 -17.05
N ARG A 560 0.57 7.07 -16.59
CA ARG A 560 1.26 7.86 -15.57
C ARG A 560 2.70 8.17 -15.97
N LEU A 561 3.16 9.34 -15.54
CA LEU A 561 4.49 9.88 -15.86
C LEU A 561 5.38 9.95 -14.60
N PHE A 562 6.69 10.04 -14.85
CA PHE A 562 7.75 10.30 -13.87
C PHE A 562 7.83 9.23 -12.77
N ALA A 563 7.98 7.96 -13.11
CA ALA A 563 7.87 6.86 -12.14
C ALA A 563 6.51 6.83 -11.44
N SER A 564 5.45 6.93 -12.27
CA SER A 564 4.06 6.72 -11.90
C SER A 564 3.47 7.62 -10.80
N ILE A 565 4.05 8.79 -10.58
CA ILE A 565 3.57 9.73 -9.54
C ILE A 565 2.42 10.61 -10.02
N HIS A 566 2.37 10.95 -11.31
CA HIS A 566 1.36 11.84 -11.89
C HIS A 566 0.62 11.16 -13.03
N ILE A 567 -0.66 11.50 -13.19
CA ILE A 567 -1.44 11.13 -14.38
C ILE A 567 -0.80 11.82 -15.59
N SER A 568 -0.73 11.11 -16.71
CA SER A 568 -0.16 11.64 -17.95
C SER A 568 -0.96 12.83 -18.45
N SER A 569 -0.30 13.96 -18.64
CA SER A 569 -0.88 15.16 -19.26
C SER A 569 0.21 16.03 -19.86
N ARG A 570 -0.16 16.83 -20.87
CA ARG A 570 0.73 17.80 -21.51
C ARG A 570 1.31 18.79 -20.49
N ASP A 571 0.47 19.33 -19.61
CA ASP A 571 0.88 20.29 -18.58
C ASP A 571 1.93 19.71 -17.62
N MET A 572 1.74 18.46 -17.19
CA MET A 572 2.67 17.81 -16.28
C MET A 572 4.00 17.48 -16.98
N LEU A 573 3.97 17.05 -18.24
CA LEU A 573 5.17 16.83 -19.05
C LEU A 573 5.93 18.13 -19.31
N ARG A 574 5.21 19.21 -19.58
CA ARG A 574 5.77 20.56 -19.72
C ARG A 574 6.47 21.01 -18.44
N GLN A 575 5.80 20.88 -17.29
CA GLN A 575 6.40 21.24 -16.00
C GLN A 575 7.63 20.40 -15.66
N TRP A 576 7.60 19.10 -15.99
CA TRP A 576 8.73 18.21 -15.82
C TRP A 576 9.93 18.63 -16.67
N ILE A 577 9.74 18.91 -17.96
CA ILE A 577 10.84 19.36 -18.84
C ILE A 577 11.40 20.70 -18.36
N LYS A 578 10.53 21.64 -17.96
CA LYS A 578 10.95 22.93 -17.43
C LYS A 578 11.79 22.78 -16.17
N ASN A 579 11.29 22.06 -15.18
CA ASN A 579 11.90 22.02 -13.86
C ASN A 579 11.55 20.69 -13.14
N PRO A 580 12.29 19.60 -13.40
CA PRO A 580 12.03 18.31 -12.78
C PRO A 580 11.97 18.38 -11.24
N PRO A 581 12.85 19.14 -10.54
CA PRO A 581 12.78 19.28 -9.08
C PRO A 581 11.46 19.84 -8.53
N LYS A 582 10.69 20.60 -9.32
CA LYS A 582 9.33 21.03 -8.91
C LYS A 582 8.33 19.87 -8.85
N VAL A 583 8.55 18.82 -9.64
CA VAL A 583 7.66 17.65 -9.75
C VAL A 583 8.13 16.50 -8.85
N LYS A 584 9.44 16.27 -8.77
CA LYS A 584 10.05 15.34 -7.80
C LYS A 584 10.99 16.11 -6.86
N PRO A 585 10.46 16.68 -5.77
CA PRO A 585 11.25 17.52 -4.88
C PRO A 585 12.51 16.84 -4.36
N GLU A 586 13.59 17.60 -4.38
CA GLU A 586 14.81 17.27 -3.68
C GLU A 586 14.56 17.32 -2.16
N MET A 587 15.18 16.41 -1.40
CA MET A 587 15.16 16.50 0.06
C MET A 587 16.51 17.03 0.56
N MET A 588 16.46 18.03 1.44
CA MET A 588 17.63 18.60 2.12
C MET A 588 18.73 19.14 1.20
N GLY A 589 18.36 19.78 0.08
CA GLY A 589 19.31 20.48 -0.80
C GLY A 589 20.28 19.59 -1.56
N THR A 590 20.01 18.28 -1.65
CA THR A 590 20.78 17.36 -2.48
C THR A 590 20.12 17.26 -3.86
N PRO A 591 20.83 17.59 -4.97
CA PRO A 591 20.33 17.36 -6.31
C PRO A 591 20.15 15.87 -6.54
N VAL A 592 18.89 15.48 -6.68
CA VAL A 592 18.46 14.07 -6.68
C VAL A 592 18.02 13.69 -8.08
N ILE A 593 17.27 14.53 -8.77
CA ILE A 593 16.92 14.25 -10.17
C ILE A 593 18.14 14.53 -11.06
N ARG A 594 18.56 13.51 -11.82
CA ARG A 594 19.68 13.64 -12.78
C ARG A 594 19.29 14.28 -14.11
N MET A 595 17.99 14.39 -14.40
CA MET A 595 17.51 15.13 -15.57
C MET A 595 17.65 16.64 -15.33
N PRO A 596 18.35 17.38 -16.22
CA PRO A 596 18.50 18.82 -16.08
C PRO A 596 17.16 19.54 -16.29
N ALA A 597 17.04 20.72 -15.67
CA ALA A 597 15.95 21.66 -15.94
C ALA A 597 16.23 22.43 -17.24
N TYR A 598 15.21 22.63 -18.07
CA TYR A 598 15.32 23.39 -19.32
C TYR A 598 14.62 24.77 -19.28
N GLU A 599 14.02 25.13 -18.15
CA GLU A 599 13.50 26.48 -17.89
C GLU A 599 14.63 27.53 -18.05
N GLY A 600 14.46 28.46 -18.99
CA GLY A 600 15.46 29.48 -19.32
C GLY A 600 16.61 29.01 -20.23
N ILE A 601 16.64 27.73 -20.61
CA ILE A 601 17.60 27.18 -21.60
C ILE A 601 16.91 27.00 -22.96
N LEU A 602 15.71 26.43 -22.97
CA LEU A 602 14.88 26.30 -24.16
C LEU A 602 13.82 27.40 -24.17
N GLU A 603 13.43 27.86 -25.37
CA GLU A 603 12.26 28.72 -25.52
C GLU A 603 10.99 27.97 -25.11
N GLU A 604 10.02 28.67 -24.52
CA GLU A 604 8.76 28.05 -24.07
C GLU A 604 8.04 27.32 -25.23
N GLN A 605 8.07 27.89 -26.44
CA GLN A 605 7.50 27.25 -27.62
C GLN A 605 8.23 25.95 -28.00
N THR A 606 9.55 25.89 -27.85
CA THR A 606 10.33 24.67 -28.09
C THR A 606 9.94 23.58 -27.11
N ILE A 607 9.72 23.94 -25.83
CA ILE A 607 9.23 22.99 -24.83
C ILE A 607 7.84 22.46 -25.20
N ASP A 608 6.94 23.35 -25.63
CA ASP A 608 5.59 22.96 -26.05
C ASP A 608 5.61 22.06 -27.29
N ASP A 609 6.48 22.34 -28.26
CA ASP A 609 6.68 21.50 -29.44
C ASP A 609 7.24 20.11 -29.05
N ILE A 610 8.19 20.02 -28.11
CA ILE A 610 8.69 18.73 -27.58
C ILE A 610 7.57 17.96 -26.88
N VAL A 611 6.77 18.63 -26.05
CA VAL A 611 5.63 18.01 -25.36
C VAL A 611 4.63 17.46 -26.38
N GLU A 612 4.30 18.23 -27.41
CA GLU A 612 3.38 17.80 -28.46
C GLU A 612 3.93 16.60 -29.23
N PHE A 613 5.22 16.63 -29.59
CA PHE A 613 5.89 15.48 -30.20
C PHE A 613 5.77 14.22 -29.33
N LEU A 614 6.16 14.31 -28.05
CA LEU A 614 6.16 13.19 -27.12
C LEU A 614 4.78 12.61 -26.84
N MET A 615 3.75 13.46 -26.79
CA MET A 615 2.37 13.06 -26.50
C MET A 615 1.60 12.57 -27.73
N THR A 616 2.09 12.87 -28.94
CA THR A 616 1.44 12.47 -30.20
C THR A 616 2.25 11.49 -31.03
N VAL A 617 3.48 11.15 -30.61
CA VAL A 617 4.38 10.26 -31.34
C VAL A 617 3.67 8.99 -31.79
N LYS A 618 3.82 8.67 -33.07
CA LYS A 618 3.38 7.41 -33.69
C LYS A 618 4.56 6.75 -34.39
N TYR A 619 4.40 5.48 -34.68
CA TYR A 619 5.32 4.70 -35.48
C TYR A 619 4.62 4.16 -36.71
N ALA A 620 5.34 3.96 -37.81
CA ALA A 620 4.77 3.40 -39.04
C ALA A 620 4.11 2.01 -38.84
N ASP A 621 4.56 1.27 -37.83
CA ASP A 621 4.05 -0.05 -37.43
C ASP A 621 3.05 0.03 -36.26
N THR A 622 2.53 1.23 -35.91
CA THR A 622 1.51 1.36 -34.87
C THR A 622 0.24 0.63 -35.32
N PRO A 623 -0.24 -0.39 -34.59
CA PRO A 623 -1.54 -1.01 -34.79
C PRO A 623 -2.64 0.04 -34.68
N ASN A 624 -3.75 -0.18 -35.38
CA ASN A 624 -4.97 0.59 -35.15
C ASN A 624 -5.34 0.47 -33.67
N GLU A 625 -5.27 1.59 -32.92
CA GLU A 625 -5.43 1.60 -31.46
C GLU A 625 -6.72 0.87 -31.04
N PRO A 626 -6.65 -0.11 -30.12
CA PRO A 626 -7.85 -0.61 -29.47
C PRO A 626 -8.43 0.50 -28.60
N ALA A 627 -9.67 0.93 -28.89
CA ALA A 627 -10.42 1.93 -28.12
C ALA A 627 -10.57 1.57 -26.62
N ASP A 628 -10.31 0.32 -26.23
CA ASP A 628 -10.62 -0.22 -24.90
C ASP A 628 -9.52 -0.02 -23.83
N ILE A 629 -8.37 0.56 -24.17
CA ILE A 629 -7.27 0.77 -23.19
C ILE A 629 -7.61 1.90 -22.20
N GLU A 630 -8.46 2.86 -22.59
CA GLU A 630 -8.92 3.93 -21.69
C GLU A 630 -9.85 3.43 -20.57
N ASP A 631 -10.66 2.40 -20.85
CA ASP A 631 -11.66 1.88 -19.91
C ASP A 631 -11.04 1.16 -18.70
N LEU A 632 -9.93 0.43 -18.90
CA LEU A 632 -9.21 -0.25 -17.80
C LEU A 632 -8.63 0.75 -16.78
N PHE A 633 -8.20 1.92 -17.25
CA PHE A 633 -7.67 2.98 -16.38
C PHE A 633 -8.78 3.69 -15.60
N ALA A 634 -9.90 4.04 -16.27
CA ALA A 634 -11.04 4.71 -15.65
C ALA A 634 -11.61 3.94 -14.44
N ALA A 635 -11.60 2.61 -14.48
CA ALA A 635 -12.00 1.76 -13.36
C ALA A 635 -11.04 1.86 -12.15
N SER A 636 -9.73 1.97 -12.39
CA SER A 636 -8.71 2.11 -11.34
C SER A 636 -8.61 3.52 -10.75
N VAL A 637 -8.86 4.56 -11.55
CA VAL A 637 -8.88 5.96 -11.09
C VAL A 637 -10.13 6.27 -10.28
N LYS A 638 -11.28 5.65 -10.59
CA LYS A 638 -12.49 5.74 -9.75
C LYS A 638 -12.27 5.19 -8.33
N THR A 639 -11.41 4.17 -8.19
CA THR A 639 -11.04 3.62 -6.87
C THR A 639 -10.02 4.51 -6.15
N GLU A 640 -9.07 5.12 -6.87
CA GLU A 640 -8.14 6.10 -6.29
C GLU A 640 -8.77 7.43 -5.88
N THR A 641 -9.63 8.02 -6.70
CA THR A 641 -10.25 9.34 -6.42
C THR A 641 -11.23 9.29 -5.26
N ALA A 642 -11.83 8.13 -4.99
CA ALA A 642 -12.60 7.88 -3.77
C ALA A 642 -11.72 7.84 -2.50
N ASP A 643 -10.42 7.53 -2.62
CA ASP A 643 -9.48 7.40 -1.50
C ASP A 643 -8.50 8.58 -1.36
N ALA A 644 -8.19 9.30 -2.45
CA ALA A 644 -7.18 10.37 -2.53
C ALA A 644 -7.64 11.74 -2.01
N GLY A 645 -8.90 11.91 -1.61
CA GLY A 645 -9.44 13.14 -1.02
C GLY A 645 -8.81 13.58 0.31
N ALA A 646 -7.71 12.96 0.75
CA ALA A 646 -7.15 13.14 2.08
C ALA A 646 -5.69 13.61 2.15
N ASN A 647 -4.94 13.83 1.05
CA ASN A 647 -3.55 14.32 1.20
C ASN A 647 -2.87 14.97 -0.02
N VAL A 648 -3.60 15.38 -1.05
CA VAL A 648 -3.03 16.27 -2.08
C VAL A 648 -3.61 17.65 -1.86
N SER A 649 -2.73 18.64 -1.65
CA SER A 649 -3.10 20.06 -1.65
C SER A 649 -4.02 20.36 -2.83
N SER A 650 -4.99 21.24 -2.59
CA SER A 650 -6.13 21.64 -3.43
C SER A 650 -5.85 22.09 -4.88
N HIS A 651 -4.68 21.81 -5.47
CA HIS A 651 -4.34 22.16 -6.84
C HIS A 651 -4.59 21.04 -7.87
N THR A 652 -4.68 19.77 -7.48
CA THR A 652 -4.84 18.66 -8.45
C THR A 652 -6.29 18.35 -8.81
N THR A 653 -7.25 18.60 -7.92
CA THR A 653 -8.67 18.38 -8.19
C THR A 653 -9.25 19.40 -9.16
N ASP A 654 -8.81 20.66 -9.07
CA ASP A 654 -9.28 21.74 -9.96
C ASP A 654 -8.80 21.54 -11.41
N LEU A 655 -7.61 20.95 -11.61
CA LEU A 655 -7.06 20.67 -12.95
C LEU A 655 -7.68 19.43 -13.61
N ALA A 656 -8.02 18.39 -12.85
CA ALA A 656 -8.70 17.21 -13.37
C ALA A 656 -10.15 17.52 -13.81
N GLN A 657 -10.85 18.39 -13.08
CA GLN A 657 -12.17 18.87 -13.49
C GLN A 657 -12.09 19.83 -14.69
N ALA A 658 -11.07 20.70 -14.75
CA ALA A 658 -10.86 21.58 -15.90
C ALA A 658 -10.53 20.82 -17.20
N SER A 659 -9.76 19.73 -17.13
CA SER A 659 -9.42 18.90 -18.31
C SER A 659 -10.63 18.12 -18.85
N ILE A 660 -11.52 17.65 -17.96
CA ILE A 660 -12.76 16.98 -18.35
C ILE A 660 -13.78 17.98 -18.93
N GLU A 661 -13.80 19.23 -18.46
CA GLU A 661 -14.64 20.29 -19.02
C GLU A 661 -14.10 20.85 -20.34
N SER A 662 -12.78 20.85 -20.58
CA SER A 662 -12.20 21.26 -21.86
C SER A 662 -12.48 20.25 -22.97
N GLU A 663 -12.40 18.94 -22.70
CA GLU A 663 -12.69 17.89 -23.68
C GLU A 663 -14.18 17.87 -24.10
N LYS A 664 -15.09 18.17 -23.17
CA LYS A 664 -16.53 18.30 -23.49
C LYS A 664 -16.87 19.53 -24.33
N LYS A 665 -16.06 20.60 -24.28
CA LYS A 665 -16.30 21.80 -25.11
C LYS A 665 -15.80 21.65 -26.55
N THR A 666 -14.87 20.72 -26.81
CA THR A 666 -14.35 20.45 -28.16
C THR A 666 -15.18 19.45 -28.97
N SER A 667 -16.10 18.69 -28.36
CA SER A 667 -16.93 17.70 -29.07
C SER A 667 -18.32 18.20 -29.48
N THR A 668 -18.64 19.48 -29.26
CA THR A 668 -19.94 20.08 -29.64
C THR A 668 -19.73 21.43 -30.31
N ASN A 669 -19.33 21.41 -31.58
CA ASN A 669 -19.85 22.34 -32.59
C ASN A 669 -19.60 21.74 -33.99
N PRO A 670 -20.62 21.71 -34.88
CA PRO A 670 -20.49 21.19 -36.23
C PRO A 670 -19.59 22.03 -37.13
#